data_AF-A0A142Y5M6-F1
#
_entry.id   AF-A0A142Y5M6-F1
#
_cell.length_a   1.000
_cell.length_b   1.000
_cell.length_c   1.000
_cell.angle_alpha   90.00
_cell.angle_beta   90.00
_cell.angle_gamma   90.00
#
_symmetry.space_group_name_H-M   'P 1'
#
loop_
_entity.id
_entity.type
_entity.pdbx_description
1 polymer ?
#
loop_
_entity_poly.entity_id
_entity_poly.type
_entity_poly.pdbx_seq_one_letter_code
_entity_poly.pdbx_strand_id
1 'polypeptide(L)'
;MFHLRMNWIAICIAIAWVHPSAISYAQLASQFDPLIRNHQGEVAVAIKNLDTGELYQHNETTVMPTASLIKFPVLVELYRQVDAGNLRLDRLVTLQDSDKVPGSGILTDHFQSGSQIPLETIARLMIRYSDNTATNLVLDQIGMENTSKTMLQLGFRETRLHSKVFRRDTSVAPERSQKYGLGSTTAAEMLGLLELLHAKMLVSEKASEQMLTHLASCEDDSKLVRDLPKAVKSFHKTGSVNDVRTDAGLFQTPKGTLAIVVLTAKNQDTSWGNANAAELLCAKIGSTAYEWFNPPGTSTAVKPEVVKIGASGDTVKALQRALNEKLSPSPDLTVDGDFGGMTESAVKRFQTANQLPETGLVDANTWEKLGPIQIASSDPEPVRPLPEKRAADTLDGAPFVSCKAWVAVDTKTGKIIDGSQHDTPLDFASTTKMMTAWLIAKEAEKNPAILDEVMTYSERADGTIGSTSDVRSGESLKVREALYGLMLPSGNDASVAFAEHFGERLKPADWDESRDPLDMFVAAMNHEAQTLGMKKTTFKNPHGLTHPDHKSTCAELATLASKVIASDILSGIISCREYRCTLSSTVGYQREVLWRNTNQLLDIDGYLGVKTGTTDAAGACLVSCSEREGERILIVVLGASGSAARYADSRNLHRWAWKNR
;
A
#
# COMPACT_ATOMS: atom_id res chain seq x y z
N MET A 1 -23.26 39.74 -32.15
CA MET A 1 -23.76 40.50 -30.99
C MET A 1 -24.88 39.67 -30.34
N PHE A 2 -24.53 38.69 -29.51
CA PHE A 2 -25.48 37.97 -28.66
C PHE A 2 -24.76 37.67 -27.34
N HIS A 3 -24.93 38.60 -26.40
CA HIS A 3 -24.59 38.42 -24.99
C HIS A 3 -25.61 37.47 -24.38
N LEU A 4 -25.21 36.24 -24.02
CA LEU A 4 -25.89 35.54 -22.94
C LEU A 4 -25.27 36.00 -21.63
N ARG A 5 -25.95 36.94 -20.96
CA ARG A 5 -25.75 37.23 -19.55
C ARG A 5 -26.21 36.01 -18.76
N MET A 6 -25.26 35.32 -18.12
CA MET A 6 -25.57 34.28 -17.13
C MET A 6 -25.97 35.00 -15.84
N ASN A 7 -27.27 34.93 -15.50
CA ASN A 7 -27.83 35.49 -14.28
C ASN A 7 -27.25 34.74 -13.07
N TRP A 8 -26.40 35.41 -12.31
CA TRP A 8 -26.00 34.96 -10.98
C TRP A 8 -27.14 35.29 -10.02
N ILE A 9 -27.92 34.27 -9.65
CA ILE A 9 -28.68 34.34 -8.41
C ILE A 9 -27.63 34.29 -7.30
N ALA A 10 -27.45 35.41 -6.59
CA ALA A 10 -26.82 35.37 -5.29
C ALA A 10 -27.63 34.40 -4.44
N ILE A 11 -27.14 33.18 -4.25
CA ILE A 11 -27.73 32.25 -3.29
C ILE A 11 -27.38 32.85 -1.92
N CYS A 12 -28.24 33.74 -1.43
CA CYS A 12 -28.34 33.98 0.00
C CYS A 12 -28.82 32.66 0.59
N ILE A 13 -27.88 31.81 1.01
CA ILE A 13 -28.22 30.60 1.75
C ILE A 13 -28.78 31.06 3.10
N ALA A 14 -30.09 31.25 3.16
CA ALA A 14 -30.80 31.12 4.42
C ALA A 14 -30.79 29.63 4.74
N ILE A 15 -29.70 29.16 5.36
CA ILE A 15 -29.69 27.86 6.02
C ILE A 15 -30.77 27.98 7.09
N ALA A 16 -31.88 27.29 6.91
CA ALA A 16 -32.83 27.11 7.98
C ALA A 16 -32.09 26.32 9.06
N TRP A 17 -31.60 27.02 10.08
CA TRP A 17 -31.04 26.41 11.27
C TRP A 17 -32.18 25.67 11.95
N VAL A 18 -32.31 24.37 11.67
CA VAL A 18 -32.98 23.48 12.62
C VAL A 18 -32.05 23.48 13.82
N HIS A 19 -32.32 24.37 14.78
CA HIS A 19 -31.56 24.38 16.02
C HIS A 19 -31.73 23.02 16.67
N PRO A 20 -30.63 22.29 16.95
CA PRO A 20 -30.71 21.11 17.79
C PRO A 20 -31.44 21.52 19.08
N SER A 21 -32.24 20.62 19.64
CA SER A 21 -32.81 20.89 20.96
C SER A 21 -31.66 21.21 21.93
N ALA A 22 -31.86 22.19 22.84
CA ALA A 22 -30.83 22.57 23.81
C ALA A 22 -30.30 21.36 24.63
N ILE A 23 -31.11 20.30 24.73
CA ILE A 23 -30.79 19.03 25.37
C ILE A 23 -29.80 18.20 24.52
N SER A 24 -30.02 18.06 23.21
CA SER A 24 -29.10 17.32 22.30
C SER A 24 -27.70 17.96 22.26
N TYR A 25 -27.63 19.30 22.24
CA TYR A 25 -26.34 20.00 22.29
C TYR A 25 -25.60 19.79 23.61
N ALA A 26 -26.29 19.91 24.75
CA ALA A 26 -25.67 19.71 26.06
C ALA A 26 -25.10 18.29 26.22
N GLN A 27 -25.77 17.29 25.64
CA GLN A 27 -25.29 15.91 25.63
C GLN A 27 -24.06 15.73 24.73
N LEU A 28 -24.07 16.28 23.51
CA LEU A 28 -22.91 16.30 22.63
C LEU A 28 -21.70 16.99 23.30
N ALA A 29 -21.92 18.15 23.91
CA ALA A 29 -20.87 18.89 24.62
C ALA A 29 -20.26 18.08 25.76
N SER A 30 -21.05 17.27 26.47
CA SER A 30 -20.54 16.39 27.51
C SER A 30 -19.52 15.34 27.01
N GLN A 31 -19.60 14.95 25.74
CA GLN A 31 -18.69 13.99 25.12
C GLN A 31 -17.39 14.65 24.65
N PHE A 32 -17.49 15.81 23.99
CA PHE A 32 -16.35 16.43 23.30
C PHE A 32 -15.59 17.45 24.15
N ASP A 33 -16.27 18.24 24.99
CA ASP A 33 -15.62 19.29 25.78
C ASP A 33 -14.47 18.76 26.67
N PRO A 34 -14.57 17.58 27.32
CA PRO A 34 -13.45 17.04 28.10
C PRO A 34 -12.22 16.74 27.25
N LEU A 35 -12.40 16.23 26.02
CA LEU A 35 -11.29 15.95 25.10
C LEU A 35 -10.59 17.24 24.71
N ILE A 36 -11.37 18.27 24.40
CA ILE A 36 -10.86 19.58 23.98
C ILE A 36 -10.14 20.29 25.14
N ARG A 37 -10.74 20.33 26.34
CA ARG A 37 -10.14 20.99 27.52
C ARG A 37 -8.83 20.35 27.97
N ASN A 38 -8.67 19.04 27.75
CA ASN A 38 -7.44 18.33 28.13
C ASN A 38 -6.28 18.59 27.15
N HIS A 39 -6.56 19.08 25.95
CA HIS A 39 -5.54 19.34 24.95
C HIS A 39 -4.76 20.64 25.25
N GLN A 40 -3.45 20.59 25.09
CA GLN A 40 -2.56 21.73 25.33
C GLN A 40 -2.31 22.50 24.03
N GLY A 41 -3.28 23.34 23.65
CA GLY A 41 -3.25 24.18 22.45
C GLY A 41 -4.60 24.86 22.19
N GLU A 42 -4.68 25.64 21.13
CA GLU A 42 -5.95 26.18 20.63
C GLU A 42 -6.67 25.10 19.80
N VAL A 43 -7.97 24.94 20.02
CA VAL A 43 -8.81 23.93 19.35
C VAL A 43 -10.09 24.59 18.86
N ALA A 44 -10.44 24.31 17.61
CA ALA A 44 -11.75 24.63 17.02
C ALA A 44 -12.33 23.37 16.36
N VAL A 45 -13.60 23.07 16.64
CA VAL A 45 -14.28 21.85 16.20
C VAL A 45 -15.66 22.19 15.66
N ALA A 46 -16.06 21.51 14.58
CA ALA A 46 -17.44 21.48 14.12
C ALA A 46 -17.78 20.07 13.66
N ILE A 47 -18.86 19.50 14.20
CA ILE A 47 -19.33 18.14 13.91
C ILE A 47 -20.81 18.22 13.60
N LYS A 48 -21.23 17.72 12.44
CA LYS A 48 -22.63 17.68 12.06
C LYS A 48 -23.01 16.33 11.50
N ASN A 49 -24.12 15.77 11.98
CA ASN A 49 -24.82 14.72 11.25
C ASN A 49 -25.69 15.40 10.18
N LEU A 50 -25.36 15.17 8.91
CA LEU A 50 -26.00 15.87 7.79
C LEU A 50 -27.43 15.39 7.53
N ASP A 51 -27.78 14.19 7.99
CA ASP A 51 -29.12 13.62 7.85
C ASP A 51 -30.05 14.10 8.96
N THR A 52 -29.58 14.16 10.21
CA THR A 52 -30.40 14.57 11.37
C THR A 52 -30.34 16.07 11.65
N GLY A 53 -29.29 16.76 11.18
CA GLY A 53 -29.03 18.17 11.48
C GLY A 53 -28.40 18.42 12.85
N GLU A 54 -28.20 17.37 13.67
CA GLU A 54 -27.53 17.50 14.97
C GLU A 54 -26.11 18.04 14.80
N LEU A 55 -25.77 19.04 15.60
CA LEU A 55 -24.59 19.87 15.42
C LEU A 55 -23.90 20.11 16.77
N TYR A 56 -22.60 19.87 16.80
CA TYR A 56 -21.70 20.29 17.88
C TYR A 56 -20.66 21.26 17.32
N GLN A 57 -20.38 22.33 18.05
CA GLN A 57 -19.46 23.38 17.66
C GLN A 57 -18.67 23.85 18.88
N HIS A 58 -17.37 24.11 18.68
CA HIS A 58 -16.49 24.67 19.70
C HIS A 58 -15.52 25.62 19.03
N ASN A 59 -15.51 26.90 19.43
CA ASN A 59 -14.67 27.95 18.83
C ASN A 59 -14.77 27.98 17.30
N GLU A 60 -15.95 27.70 16.76
CA GLU A 60 -16.16 27.38 15.35
C GLU A 60 -15.90 28.56 14.42
N THR A 61 -16.03 29.79 14.92
CA THR A 61 -15.72 31.04 14.20
C THR A 61 -14.29 31.52 14.42
N THR A 62 -13.50 30.85 15.26
CA THR A 62 -12.11 31.23 15.51
C THR A 62 -11.27 30.96 14.27
N VAL A 63 -10.53 31.98 13.84
CA VAL A 63 -9.64 31.88 12.67
C VAL A 63 -8.38 31.12 13.05
N MET A 64 -8.17 29.98 12.42
CA MET A 64 -7.10 29.03 12.69
C MET A 64 -6.22 28.83 11.44
N PRO A 65 -4.93 28.52 11.61
CA PRO A 65 -4.07 28.09 10.51
C PRO A 65 -4.55 26.75 9.94
N THR A 66 -4.50 26.60 8.62
CA THR A 66 -4.96 25.38 7.93
C THR A 66 -3.86 24.35 7.75
N ALA A 67 -2.58 24.76 7.79
CA ALA A 67 -1.52 24.00 7.16
C ALA A 67 -1.97 23.50 5.75
N SER A 68 -1.75 22.23 5.42
CA SER A 68 -2.13 21.63 4.14
C SER A 68 -3.64 21.38 3.94
N LEU A 69 -4.50 21.62 4.93
CA LEU A 69 -5.96 21.52 4.74
C LEU A 69 -6.47 22.53 3.70
N ILE A 70 -5.76 23.66 3.49
CA ILE A 70 -6.09 24.65 2.45
C ILE A 70 -6.11 24.06 1.03
N LYS A 71 -5.49 22.90 0.82
CA LYS A 71 -5.50 22.18 -0.47
C LYS A 71 -6.91 21.75 -0.88
N PHE A 72 -7.85 21.59 0.07
CA PHE A 72 -9.25 21.35 -0.26
C PHE A 72 -9.90 22.60 -0.92
N PRO A 73 -9.85 23.81 -0.34
CA PRO A 73 -10.22 25.04 -1.06
C PRO A 73 -9.52 25.25 -2.41
N VAL A 74 -8.23 24.90 -2.54
CA VAL A 74 -7.51 24.94 -3.83
C VAL A 74 -8.13 23.97 -4.85
N LEU A 75 -8.52 22.77 -4.41
CA LEU A 75 -9.25 21.80 -5.24
C LEU A 75 -10.62 22.36 -5.69
N VAL A 76 -11.34 23.04 -4.81
CA VAL A 76 -12.62 23.70 -5.15
C VAL A 76 -12.43 24.71 -6.28
N GLU A 77 -11.41 25.57 -6.20
CA GLU A 77 -11.16 26.55 -7.25
C GLU A 77 -10.72 25.89 -8.57
N LEU A 78 -9.89 24.86 -8.52
CA LEU A 78 -9.54 24.08 -9.72
C LEU A 78 -10.80 23.56 -10.41
N TYR A 79 -11.68 22.91 -9.66
CA TYR A 79 -12.91 22.36 -10.23
C TYR A 79 -13.91 23.41 -10.67
N ARG A 80 -13.96 24.58 -10.02
CA ARG A 80 -14.75 25.73 -10.50
C ARG A 80 -14.26 26.21 -11.87
N GLN A 81 -12.95 26.28 -12.09
CA GLN A 81 -12.41 26.66 -13.41
C GLN A 81 -12.61 25.58 -14.47
N VAL A 82 -12.52 24.30 -14.09
CA VAL A 82 -12.82 23.18 -14.99
C VAL A 82 -14.28 23.18 -15.40
N ASP A 83 -15.20 23.35 -14.46
CA ASP A 83 -16.64 23.40 -14.71
C ASP A 83 -17.03 24.61 -15.59
N ALA A 84 -16.39 25.76 -15.36
CA ALA A 84 -16.52 26.94 -16.22
C ALA A 84 -15.86 26.80 -17.60
N GLY A 85 -15.18 25.70 -17.89
CA GLY A 85 -14.46 25.46 -19.15
C GLY A 85 -13.17 26.26 -19.32
N ASN A 86 -12.67 26.91 -18.27
CA ASN A 86 -11.43 27.69 -18.30
C ASN A 86 -10.17 26.80 -18.20
N LEU A 87 -10.30 25.62 -17.59
CA LEU A 87 -9.23 24.63 -17.46
C LEU A 87 -9.69 23.25 -17.90
N ARG A 88 -8.73 22.42 -18.31
CA ARG A 88 -8.95 21.00 -18.61
C ARG A 88 -8.08 20.14 -17.72
N LEU A 89 -8.66 19.10 -17.14
CA LEU A 89 -7.97 18.17 -16.24
C LEU A 89 -6.92 17.31 -16.97
N ASP A 90 -7.10 17.04 -18.25
CA ASP A 90 -6.15 16.29 -19.08
C ASP A 90 -5.02 17.15 -19.65
N ARG A 91 -5.01 18.46 -19.35
CA ARG A 91 -3.91 19.36 -19.69
C ARG A 91 -2.63 18.84 -19.03
N LEU A 92 -1.59 18.67 -19.84
CA LEU A 92 -0.26 18.33 -19.35
C LEU A 92 0.41 19.59 -18.78
N VAL A 93 0.87 19.47 -17.54
CA VAL A 93 1.71 20.46 -16.87
C VAL A 93 3.12 19.90 -16.80
N THR A 94 4.09 20.70 -17.21
CA THR A 94 5.51 20.31 -17.18
C THR A 94 6.09 20.66 -15.82
N LEU A 95 6.58 19.67 -15.09
CA LEU A 95 7.34 19.87 -13.85
C LEU A 95 8.75 20.38 -14.19
N GLN A 96 9.16 21.50 -13.60
CA GLN A 96 10.53 22.00 -13.65
C GLN A 96 11.23 21.84 -12.30
N ASP A 97 12.57 21.80 -12.30
CA ASP A 97 13.33 21.78 -11.04
C ASP A 97 13.07 23.02 -10.17
N SER A 98 12.74 24.17 -10.77
CA SER A 98 12.33 25.38 -10.04
C SER A 98 11.02 25.22 -9.26
N ASP A 99 10.15 24.31 -9.69
CA ASP A 99 8.84 24.09 -9.09
C ASP A 99 8.93 23.20 -7.84
N LYS A 100 9.98 22.37 -7.77
CA LYS A 100 10.20 21.41 -6.70
C LYS A 100 10.45 22.12 -5.36
N VAL A 101 9.67 21.73 -4.36
CA VAL A 101 9.79 22.20 -2.98
C VAL A 101 9.85 21.01 -2.02
N PRO A 102 10.51 21.17 -0.85
CA PRO A 102 10.68 20.07 0.11
C PRO A 102 9.37 19.71 0.83
N GLY A 103 9.44 18.71 1.72
CA GLY A 103 8.33 18.27 2.57
C GLY A 103 7.53 17.13 1.95
N SER A 104 6.25 17.01 2.31
CA SER A 104 5.37 15.94 1.83
C SER A 104 5.16 15.98 0.31
N GLY A 105 5.19 14.81 -0.31
CA GLY A 105 4.95 14.63 -1.74
C GLY A 105 5.83 13.55 -2.35
N ILE A 106 5.59 13.25 -3.63
CA ILE A 106 6.41 12.34 -4.42
C ILE A 106 7.05 13.03 -5.63
N LEU A 107 6.52 14.17 -6.08
CA LEU A 107 7.01 14.85 -7.29
C LEU A 107 8.45 15.37 -7.15
N THR A 108 8.82 15.81 -5.95
CA THR A 108 10.17 16.35 -5.71
C THR A 108 11.24 15.26 -5.84
N ASP A 109 11.02 14.11 -5.21
CA ASP A 109 12.04 13.08 -5.02
C ASP A 109 12.01 11.98 -6.09
N HIS A 110 10.87 11.78 -6.75
CA HIS A 110 10.67 10.64 -7.66
C HIS A 110 10.45 11.04 -9.13
N PHE A 111 10.26 12.32 -9.44
CA PHE A 111 9.99 12.78 -10.81
C PHE A 111 11.10 13.71 -11.32
N GLN A 112 11.47 13.53 -12.59
CA GLN A 112 12.50 14.34 -13.25
C GLN A 112 11.92 15.65 -13.78
N SER A 113 12.74 16.70 -13.83
CA SER A 113 12.41 17.92 -14.57
C SER A 113 12.09 17.60 -16.03
N GLY A 114 11.13 18.31 -16.60
CA GLY A 114 10.57 18.04 -17.93
C GLY A 114 9.45 17.00 -17.95
N SER A 115 9.14 16.33 -16.82
CA SER A 115 8.01 15.40 -16.74
C SER A 115 6.70 16.11 -17.07
N GLN A 116 5.94 15.56 -18.00
CA GLN A 116 4.62 16.07 -18.38
C GLN A 116 3.54 15.25 -17.68
N ILE A 117 2.81 15.90 -16.77
CA ILE A 117 1.86 15.23 -15.88
C ILE A 117 0.48 15.86 -16.08
N PRO A 118 -0.59 15.07 -16.29
CA PRO A 118 -1.94 15.61 -16.36
C PRO A 118 -2.32 16.39 -15.10
N LEU A 119 -3.01 17.52 -15.25
CA LEU A 119 -3.44 18.36 -14.13
C LEU A 119 -4.32 17.58 -13.14
N GLU A 120 -5.13 16.62 -13.61
CA GLU A 120 -5.88 15.70 -12.74
C GLU A 120 -4.96 14.89 -11.83
N THR A 121 -3.88 14.35 -12.39
CA THR A 121 -2.89 13.57 -11.63
C THR A 121 -2.19 14.47 -10.61
N ILE A 122 -1.82 15.69 -10.98
CA ILE A 122 -1.23 16.66 -10.05
C ILE A 122 -2.20 16.99 -8.91
N ALA A 123 -3.49 17.24 -9.21
CA ALA A 123 -4.52 17.48 -8.20
C ALA A 123 -4.72 16.25 -7.29
N ARG A 124 -4.64 15.04 -7.85
CA ARG A 124 -4.68 13.79 -7.06
C ARG A 124 -3.48 13.67 -6.12
N LEU A 125 -2.26 13.96 -6.58
CA LEU A 125 -1.06 13.94 -5.73
C LEU A 125 -1.13 15.01 -4.62
N MET A 126 -1.68 16.20 -4.94
CA MET A 126 -1.91 17.28 -3.98
C MET A 126 -2.82 16.85 -2.82
N ILE A 127 -3.81 16.00 -3.07
CA ILE A 127 -4.75 15.51 -2.03
C ILE A 127 -4.25 14.21 -1.38
N ARG A 128 -3.88 13.20 -2.18
CA ARG A 128 -3.47 11.85 -1.73
C ARG A 128 -2.27 11.88 -0.81
N TYR A 129 -1.15 12.44 -1.30
CA TYR A 129 0.13 12.49 -0.59
C TYR A 129 0.38 13.84 0.09
N SER A 130 -0.61 14.74 0.02
CA SER A 130 -0.43 16.14 0.44
C SER A 130 0.79 16.77 -0.24
N ASP A 131 1.01 16.50 -1.55
CA ASP A 131 2.24 16.87 -2.25
C ASP A 131 2.39 18.40 -2.38
N ASN A 132 3.50 18.95 -1.89
CA ASN A 132 3.76 20.39 -1.85
C ASN A 132 4.12 20.96 -3.24
N THR A 133 4.88 20.22 -4.03
CA THR A 133 5.21 20.59 -5.41
C THR A 133 3.96 20.56 -6.27
N ALA A 134 3.15 19.51 -6.14
CA ALA A 134 1.87 19.42 -6.83
C ALA A 134 0.92 20.56 -6.47
N THR A 135 0.91 20.98 -5.20
CA THR A 135 0.12 22.13 -4.74
C THR A 135 0.52 23.39 -5.51
N ASN A 136 1.82 23.69 -5.57
CA ASN A 136 2.31 24.87 -6.28
C ASN A 136 2.00 24.82 -7.79
N LEU A 137 2.15 23.65 -8.42
CA LEU A 137 1.80 23.47 -9.83
C LEU A 137 0.31 23.70 -10.09
N VAL A 138 -0.59 23.25 -9.21
CA VAL A 138 -2.04 23.56 -9.31
C VAL A 138 -2.28 25.05 -9.15
N LEU A 139 -1.64 25.69 -8.16
CA LEU A 139 -1.75 27.14 -7.93
C LEU A 139 -1.30 27.96 -9.14
N ASP A 140 -0.28 27.49 -9.87
CA ASP A 140 0.17 28.11 -11.11
C ASP A 140 -0.85 28.01 -12.24
N GLN A 141 -1.66 26.93 -12.28
CA GLN A 141 -2.70 26.81 -13.29
C GLN A 141 -3.94 27.65 -12.95
N ILE A 142 -4.35 27.67 -11.69
CA ILE A 142 -5.61 28.33 -11.28
C ILE A 142 -5.41 29.81 -10.95
N GLY A 143 -4.18 30.26 -10.69
CA GLY A 143 -3.88 31.58 -10.16
C GLY A 143 -4.20 31.68 -8.66
N MET A 144 -3.16 31.92 -7.86
CA MET A 144 -3.23 31.82 -6.39
C MET A 144 -4.34 32.66 -5.72
N GLU A 145 -4.58 33.88 -6.21
CA GLU A 145 -5.63 34.75 -5.66
C GLU A 145 -7.04 34.22 -5.85
N ASN A 146 -7.25 33.40 -6.88
CA ASN A 146 -8.59 32.96 -7.26
C ASN A 146 -9.17 31.99 -6.22
N THR A 147 -8.34 31.22 -5.52
CA THR A 147 -8.78 30.40 -4.38
C THR A 147 -9.50 31.24 -3.34
N SER A 148 -8.87 32.33 -2.87
CA SER A 148 -9.46 33.22 -1.87
C SER A 148 -10.67 34.01 -2.41
N LYS A 149 -10.67 34.38 -3.71
CA LYS A 149 -11.83 35.02 -4.36
C LYS A 149 -13.04 34.08 -4.41
N THR A 150 -12.83 32.81 -4.73
CA THR A 150 -13.90 31.80 -4.77
C THR A 150 -14.46 31.51 -3.40
N MET A 151 -13.60 31.38 -2.38
CA MET A 151 -14.08 31.25 -1.00
C MET A 151 -14.92 32.45 -0.58
N LEU A 152 -14.48 33.68 -0.90
CA LEU A 152 -15.25 34.90 -0.63
C LEU A 152 -16.60 34.93 -1.37
N GLN A 153 -16.64 34.48 -2.63
CA GLN A 153 -17.87 34.39 -3.43
C GLN A 153 -18.87 33.38 -2.85
N LEU A 154 -18.37 32.28 -2.26
CA LEU A 154 -19.17 31.30 -1.54
C LEU A 154 -19.58 31.77 -0.13
N GLY A 155 -19.13 32.95 0.30
CA GLY A 155 -19.43 33.53 1.62
C GLY A 155 -18.42 33.18 2.72
N PHE A 156 -17.37 32.43 2.41
CA PHE A 156 -16.31 32.02 3.33
C PHE A 156 -15.18 33.06 3.36
N ARG A 157 -15.27 34.00 4.29
CA ARG A 157 -14.41 35.19 4.36
C ARG A 157 -13.05 34.92 4.98
N GLU A 158 -12.93 33.91 5.83
CA GLU A 158 -11.71 33.61 6.59
C GLU A 158 -10.89 32.47 5.98
N THR A 159 -11.51 31.67 5.11
CA THR A 159 -10.89 30.63 4.29
C THR A 159 -10.06 31.28 3.19
N ARG A 160 -8.76 31.43 3.45
CA ARG A 160 -7.85 32.15 2.56
C ARG A 160 -6.55 31.40 2.38
N LEU A 161 -6.10 31.34 1.15
CA LEU A 161 -4.72 30.97 0.81
C LEU A 161 -3.86 32.23 0.87
N HIS A 162 -2.71 32.15 1.52
CA HIS A 162 -1.84 33.31 1.73
C HIS A 162 -0.61 33.33 0.84
N SER A 163 -0.03 32.18 0.51
CA SER A 163 1.20 32.05 -0.27
C SER A 163 1.28 30.68 -0.93
N LYS A 164 2.23 30.50 -1.87
CA LYS A 164 2.65 29.18 -2.35
C LYS A 164 3.45 28.44 -1.26
N VAL A 165 3.38 27.11 -1.29
CA VAL A 165 4.05 26.24 -0.32
C VAL A 165 5.56 26.42 -0.42
N PHE A 166 6.24 26.62 0.72
CA PHE A 166 7.68 26.95 0.82
C PHE A 166 8.14 28.22 0.07
N ARG A 167 7.22 29.07 -0.39
CA ARG A 167 7.52 30.28 -1.15
C ARG A 167 6.79 31.49 -0.54
N ARG A 168 7.11 31.82 0.71
CA ARG A 168 6.44 32.91 1.46
C ARG A 168 6.56 34.28 0.81
N ASP A 169 7.61 34.48 0.01
CA ASP A 169 7.83 35.65 -0.84
C ASP A 169 6.71 35.89 -1.85
N THR A 170 5.93 34.85 -2.20
CA THR A 170 4.76 34.95 -3.08
C THR A 170 3.50 35.45 -2.39
N SER A 171 3.56 35.82 -1.10
CA SER A 171 2.35 36.07 -0.32
C SER A 171 1.53 37.26 -0.81
N VAL A 172 0.23 37.03 -1.01
CA VAL A 172 -0.78 38.07 -1.31
C VAL A 172 -1.42 38.68 -0.06
N ALA A 173 -1.07 38.16 1.12
CA ALA A 173 -1.53 38.67 2.41
C ALA A 173 -0.42 38.49 3.47
N PRO A 174 0.68 39.28 3.42
CA PRO A 174 1.89 39.04 4.23
C PRO A 174 1.61 38.98 5.73
N GLU A 175 0.78 39.89 6.27
CA GLU A 175 0.42 39.91 7.70
C GLU A 175 -0.32 38.63 8.13
N ARG A 176 -1.28 38.17 7.32
CA ARG A 176 -1.98 36.90 7.58
C ARG A 176 -1.07 35.70 7.38
N SER A 177 -0.19 35.73 6.39
CA SER A 177 0.79 34.66 6.17
C SER A 177 1.77 34.54 7.32
N GLN A 178 2.15 35.66 7.95
CA GLN A 178 2.99 35.66 9.15
C GLN A 178 2.24 35.06 10.34
N LYS A 179 0.96 35.40 10.50
CA LYS A 179 0.14 34.94 11.62
C LYS A 179 -0.32 33.47 11.51
N TYR A 180 -0.71 33.03 10.31
CA TYR A 180 -1.40 31.75 10.10
C TYR A 180 -0.65 30.80 9.14
N GLY A 181 0.48 31.21 8.59
CA GLY A 181 1.23 30.40 7.63
C GLY A 181 0.53 30.32 6.27
N LEU A 182 0.49 29.11 5.69
CA LEU A 182 0.08 28.86 4.31
C LEU A 182 -1.35 29.33 4.00
N GLY A 183 -2.27 29.14 4.95
CA GLY A 183 -3.66 29.52 4.82
C GLY A 183 -4.34 29.59 6.18
N SER A 184 -5.53 30.17 6.19
CA SER A 184 -6.40 30.24 7.37
C SER A 184 -7.81 29.80 7.03
N THR A 185 -8.57 29.38 8.03
CA THR A 185 -10.00 29.08 7.93
C THR A 185 -10.65 29.18 9.31
N THR A 186 -11.96 28.95 9.40
CA THR A 186 -12.67 28.63 10.64
C THR A 186 -13.31 27.25 10.53
N ALA A 187 -13.64 26.61 11.66
CA ALA A 187 -14.30 25.30 11.60
C ALA A 187 -15.71 25.40 10.96
N ALA A 188 -16.41 26.52 11.17
CA ALA A 188 -17.71 26.80 10.56
C ALA A 188 -17.64 26.93 9.03
N GLU A 189 -16.66 27.64 8.48
CA GLU A 189 -16.52 27.79 7.02
C GLU A 189 -16.13 26.47 6.36
N MET A 190 -15.23 25.71 6.97
CA MET A 190 -14.85 24.39 6.45
C MET A 190 -16.03 23.39 6.52
N LEU A 191 -16.84 23.45 7.58
CA LEU A 191 -18.08 22.68 7.66
C LEU A 191 -19.04 23.06 6.52
N GLY A 192 -19.22 24.36 6.25
CA GLY A 192 -20.06 24.83 5.15
C GLY A 192 -19.59 24.33 3.77
N LEU A 193 -18.29 24.24 3.54
CA LEU A 193 -17.74 23.61 2.33
C LEU A 193 -18.11 22.12 2.23
N LEU A 194 -18.03 21.38 3.34
CA LEU A 194 -18.41 19.96 3.38
C LEU A 194 -19.91 19.75 3.18
N GLU A 195 -20.77 20.63 3.71
CA GLU A 195 -22.21 20.61 3.49
C GLU A 195 -22.56 20.81 2.01
N LEU A 196 -21.96 21.83 1.38
CA LEU A 196 -22.13 22.06 -0.06
C LEU A 196 -21.58 20.90 -0.90
N LEU A 197 -20.47 20.28 -0.48
CA LEU A 197 -19.91 19.11 -1.16
C LEU A 197 -20.85 17.91 -1.07
N HIS A 198 -21.39 17.63 0.12
CA HIS A 198 -22.33 16.54 0.36
C HIS A 198 -23.63 16.72 -0.42
N ALA A 199 -24.18 17.94 -0.42
CA ALA A 199 -25.36 18.28 -1.21
C ALA A 199 -25.08 18.34 -2.73
N LYS A 200 -23.84 18.11 -3.15
CA LYS A 200 -23.36 18.20 -4.54
C LYS A 200 -23.60 19.57 -5.20
N MET A 201 -23.54 20.64 -4.40
CA MET A 201 -23.78 22.03 -4.81
C MET A 201 -22.55 22.94 -4.71
N LEU A 202 -21.39 22.42 -4.29
CA LEU A 202 -20.19 23.25 -4.05
C LEU A 202 -19.66 23.96 -5.30
N VAL A 203 -19.77 23.33 -6.47
CA VAL A 203 -19.48 23.91 -7.79
C VAL A 203 -20.56 23.49 -8.77
N SER A 204 -20.67 22.18 -8.99
CA SER A 204 -21.71 21.50 -9.76
C SER A 204 -21.78 20.05 -9.26
N GLU A 205 -22.84 19.33 -9.62
CA GLU A 205 -22.98 17.93 -9.19
C GLU A 205 -21.76 17.08 -9.59
N LYS A 206 -21.37 17.21 -10.87
CA LYS A 206 -20.23 16.52 -11.46
C LYS A 206 -18.92 16.90 -10.78
N ALA A 207 -18.69 18.20 -10.58
CA ALA A 207 -17.47 18.67 -9.92
C ALA A 207 -17.38 18.16 -8.47
N SER A 208 -18.50 18.13 -7.73
CA SER A 208 -18.55 17.58 -6.38
C SER A 208 -18.20 16.10 -6.33
N GLU A 209 -18.70 15.27 -7.26
CA GLU A 209 -18.34 13.85 -7.34
C GLU A 209 -16.85 13.61 -7.64
N GLN A 210 -16.28 14.44 -8.52
CA GLN A 210 -14.86 14.37 -8.83
C GLN A 210 -13.99 14.82 -7.65
N MET A 211 -14.40 15.86 -6.92
CA MET A 211 -13.73 16.28 -5.69
C MET A 211 -13.79 15.21 -4.61
N LEU A 212 -14.94 14.54 -4.42
CA LEU A 212 -15.08 13.40 -3.52
C LEU A 212 -14.10 12.27 -3.90
N THR A 213 -13.93 11.99 -5.19
CA THR A 213 -12.96 10.97 -5.65
C THR A 213 -11.52 11.31 -5.25
N HIS A 214 -11.13 12.59 -5.29
CA HIS A 214 -9.81 13.01 -4.80
C HIS A 214 -9.71 12.89 -3.27
N LEU A 215 -10.70 13.36 -2.52
CA LEU A 215 -10.72 13.32 -1.06
C LEU A 215 -10.75 11.88 -0.51
N ALA A 216 -11.42 10.96 -1.20
CA ALA A 216 -11.41 9.52 -0.89
C ALA A 216 -10.02 8.87 -1.09
N SER A 217 -9.13 9.54 -1.83
CA SER A 217 -7.78 9.03 -2.09
C SER A 217 -6.74 9.51 -1.08
N CYS A 218 -7.11 10.32 -0.08
CA CYS A 218 -6.19 10.75 0.98
C CYS A 218 -5.65 9.53 1.74
N GLU A 219 -4.32 9.40 1.82
CA GLU A 219 -3.67 8.25 2.49
C GLU A 219 -3.32 8.54 3.96
N ASP A 220 -3.39 9.79 4.42
CA ASP A 220 -3.01 10.14 5.79
C ASP A 220 -4.07 9.65 6.79
N ASP A 221 -3.82 8.50 7.39
CA ASP A 221 -4.70 7.83 8.34
C ASP A 221 -4.41 8.16 9.81
N SER A 222 -3.54 9.13 10.09
CA SER A 222 -3.07 9.43 11.46
C SER A 222 -4.06 10.19 12.35
N LYS A 223 -5.16 10.74 11.78
CA LYS A 223 -6.08 11.71 12.43
C LYS A 223 -7.52 11.18 12.49
N LEU A 224 -8.50 11.84 11.85
CA LEU A 224 -9.94 11.55 12.06
C LEU A 224 -10.30 10.11 11.71
N VAL A 225 -9.66 9.54 10.69
CA VAL A 225 -9.92 8.17 10.22
C VAL A 225 -9.22 7.08 11.04
N ARG A 226 -8.25 7.43 11.88
CA ARG A 226 -7.31 6.50 12.53
C ARG A 226 -8.02 5.36 13.27
N ASP A 227 -9.03 5.75 14.05
CA ASP A 227 -9.76 4.85 14.94
C ASP A 227 -11.19 4.57 14.43
N LEU A 228 -11.50 4.94 13.18
CA LEU A 228 -12.80 4.64 12.58
C LEU A 228 -12.85 3.20 12.06
N PRO A 229 -14.02 2.54 12.07
CA PRO A 229 -14.18 1.25 11.43
C PRO A 229 -13.86 1.33 9.93
N LYS A 230 -13.14 0.33 9.40
CA LYS A 230 -12.75 0.27 7.98
C LYS A 230 -13.92 0.34 6.98
N ALA A 231 -15.15 0.07 7.44
CA ALA A 231 -16.36 0.19 6.61
C ALA A 231 -16.81 1.64 6.39
N VAL A 232 -16.35 2.59 7.20
CA VAL A 232 -16.67 4.01 7.06
C VAL A 232 -15.93 4.57 5.84
N LYS A 233 -16.68 4.92 4.80
CA LYS A 233 -16.10 5.62 3.64
C LYS A 233 -15.78 7.05 4.05
N SER A 234 -14.52 7.42 3.88
CA SER A 234 -13.97 8.69 4.36
C SER A 234 -13.51 9.55 3.19
N PHE A 235 -13.94 10.80 3.17
CA PHE A 235 -13.61 11.80 2.16
C PHE A 235 -13.04 13.01 2.89
N HIS A 236 -11.72 13.07 3.05
CA HIS A 236 -11.11 14.05 3.96
C HIS A 236 -9.81 14.63 3.43
N LYS A 237 -9.34 15.68 4.08
CA LYS A 237 -8.01 16.24 3.86
C LYS A 237 -7.39 16.67 5.18
N THR A 238 -6.15 16.22 5.40
CA THR A 238 -5.36 16.59 6.57
C THR A 238 -4.46 17.81 6.34
N GLY A 239 -3.95 18.40 7.42
CA GLY A 239 -2.87 19.36 7.39
C GLY A 239 -2.02 19.34 8.65
N SER A 240 -0.69 19.32 8.49
CA SER A 240 0.27 19.30 9.59
C SER A 240 1.44 20.25 9.33
N VAL A 241 1.79 21.06 10.32
CA VAL A 241 3.10 21.71 10.51
C VAL A 241 3.41 21.68 12.00
N ASN A 242 4.65 21.86 12.45
CA ASN A 242 5.09 21.63 13.84
C ASN A 242 4.02 21.83 14.93
N ASP A 243 3.47 23.03 15.10
CA ASP A 243 2.50 23.40 16.14
C ASP A 243 1.02 23.39 15.71
N VAL A 244 0.69 22.87 14.52
CA VAL A 244 -0.66 22.83 13.94
C VAL A 244 -0.99 21.43 13.43
N ARG A 245 -2.16 20.90 13.78
CA ARG A 245 -2.74 19.68 13.19
C ARG A 245 -4.20 19.93 12.84
N THR A 246 -4.60 19.57 11.64
CA THR A 246 -5.95 19.82 11.11
C THR A 246 -6.41 18.63 10.31
N ASP A 247 -7.72 18.39 10.32
CA ASP A 247 -8.38 17.40 9.47
C ASP A 247 -9.84 17.79 9.30
N ALA A 248 -10.37 17.60 8.09
CA ALA A 248 -11.76 17.90 7.78
C ALA A 248 -12.26 16.96 6.68
N GLY A 249 -13.47 16.41 6.86
CA GLY A 249 -14.03 15.49 5.88
C GLY A 249 -15.48 15.07 6.10
N LEU A 250 -15.98 14.33 5.11
CA LEU A 250 -17.26 13.61 5.14
C LEU A 250 -17.02 12.13 5.44
N PHE A 251 -17.81 11.55 6.32
CA PHE A 251 -17.69 10.17 6.78
C PHE A 251 -19.04 9.49 6.66
N GLN A 252 -19.16 8.53 5.75
CA GLN A 252 -20.41 7.79 5.54
C GLN A 252 -20.49 6.64 6.55
N THR A 253 -21.42 6.75 7.50
CA THR A 253 -21.66 5.76 8.56
C THR A 253 -22.99 5.04 8.32
N PRO A 254 -23.25 3.92 9.02
CA PRO A 254 -24.52 3.20 8.89
C PRO A 254 -25.78 4.01 9.25
N LYS A 255 -25.64 5.06 10.06
CA LYS A 255 -26.75 5.92 10.54
C LYS A 255 -26.76 7.31 9.92
N GLY A 256 -25.90 7.57 8.92
CA GLY A 256 -25.89 8.83 8.20
C GLY A 256 -24.49 9.30 7.80
N THR A 257 -24.43 10.43 7.12
CA THR A 257 -23.18 11.10 6.77
C THR A 257 -22.81 12.11 7.84
N LEU A 258 -21.62 11.95 8.41
CA LEU A 258 -21.04 12.93 9.33
C LEU A 258 -20.11 13.87 8.58
N ALA A 259 -20.22 15.17 8.83
CA ALA A 259 -19.21 16.15 8.50
C ALA A 259 -18.43 16.50 9.78
N ILE A 260 -17.12 16.27 9.79
CA ILE A 260 -16.27 16.53 10.95
C ILE A 260 -15.12 17.45 10.53
N VAL A 261 -14.90 18.50 11.32
CA VAL A 261 -13.80 19.45 11.18
C VAL A 261 -13.11 19.59 12.53
N VAL A 262 -11.80 19.35 12.57
CA VAL A 262 -10.96 19.59 13.74
C VAL A 262 -9.75 20.42 13.33
N LEU A 263 -9.60 21.59 13.97
CA LEU A 263 -8.47 22.50 13.77
C LEU A 263 -7.76 22.69 15.10
N THR A 264 -6.44 22.45 15.11
CA THR A 264 -5.60 22.71 16.29
C THR A 264 -4.43 23.60 15.92
N ALA A 265 -4.05 24.51 16.82
CA ALA A 265 -2.92 25.42 16.63
C ALA A 265 -2.24 25.73 17.97
N LYS A 266 -1.02 26.26 17.92
CA LYS A 266 -0.21 26.54 19.12
C LYS A 266 -0.12 25.32 20.04
N ASN A 267 -0.06 24.13 19.44
CA ASN A 267 0.06 22.88 20.17
C ASN A 267 1.40 22.86 20.91
N GLN A 268 1.39 22.56 22.21
CA GLN A 268 2.63 22.42 22.97
C GLN A 268 3.44 21.21 22.51
N ASP A 269 2.76 20.11 22.15
CA ASP A 269 3.40 18.95 21.52
C ASP A 269 3.59 19.18 20.02
N THR A 270 4.83 19.52 19.65
CA THR A 270 5.24 19.73 18.26
C THR A 270 5.92 18.52 17.64
N SER A 271 5.92 17.36 18.31
CA SER A 271 6.57 16.14 17.81
C SER A 271 5.87 15.58 16.56
N TRP A 272 6.60 14.80 15.77
CA TRP A 272 6.05 14.08 14.61
C TRP A 272 5.96 12.59 14.93
N GLY A 273 4.85 11.95 14.53
CA GLY A 273 4.61 10.52 14.70
C GLY A 273 3.33 10.20 15.48
N ASN A 274 2.99 8.91 15.54
CA ASN A 274 1.68 8.41 15.98
C ASN A 274 1.32 8.68 17.46
N ALA A 275 2.26 9.19 18.25
CA ALA A 275 2.06 9.57 19.64
C ALA A 275 1.72 11.06 19.82
N ASN A 276 1.72 11.88 18.75
CA ASN A 276 1.47 13.31 18.85
C ASN A 276 0.06 13.60 19.44
N ALA A 277 0.01 14.48 20.44
CA ALA A 277 -1.21 14.75 21.21
C ALA A 277 -2.35 15.33 20.34
N ALA A 278 -2.04 16.19 19.37
CA ALA A 278 -3.07 16.81 18.52
C ALA A 278 -3.60 15.85 17.46
N GLU A 279 -2.77 14.92 16.95
CA GLU A 279 -3.24 13.84 16.06
C GLU A 279 -4.13 12.85 16.82
N LEU A 280 -3.75 12.48 18.05
CA LEU A 280 -4.58 11.67 18.94
C LEU A 280 -5.89 12.36 19.32
N LEU A 281 -5.90 13.69 19.51
CA LEU A 281 -7.13 14.44 19.73
C LEU A 281 -8.07 14.32 18.51
N CYS A 282 -7.55 14.52 17.29
CA CYS A 282 -8.34 14.37 16.08
C CYS A 282 -8.94 12.96 15.99
N ALA A 283 -8.13 11.93 16.21
CA ALA A 283 -8.57 10.54 16.20
C ALA A 283 -9.70 10.26 17.21
N LYS A 284 -9.53 10.72 18.46
CA LYS A 284 -10.54 10.58 19.52
C LYS A 284 -11.83 11.31 19.20
N ILE A 285 -11.76 12.51 18.64
CA ILE A 285 -12.95 13.25 18.20
C ILE A 285 -13.68 12.46 17.09
N GLY A 286 -12.94 11.92 16.11
CA GLY A 286 -13.49 11.09 15.04
C GLY A 286 -14.23 9.86 15.55
N SER A 287 -13.57 9.06 16.40
CA SER A 287 -14.18 7.84 16.97
C SER A 287 -15.34 8.15 17.91
N THR A 288 -15.23 9.18 18.75
CA THR A 288 -16.31 9.61 19.65
C THR A 288 -17.54 10.10 18.85
N ALA A 289 -17.33 10.84 17.77
CA ALA A 289 -18.42 11.25 16.88
C ALA A 289 -19.07 10.05 16.20
N TYR A 290 -18.28 9.09 15.71
CA TYR A 290 -18.81 7.85 15.14
C TYR A 290 -19.67 7.09 16.15
N GLU A 291 -19.16 6.83 17.35
CA GLU A 291 -19.87 6.10 18.40
C GLU A 291 -21.15 6.82 18.84
N TRP A 292 -21.10 8.14 19.00
CA TRP A 292 -22.25 8.95 19.40
C TRP A 292 -23.40 8.88 18.40
N PHE A 293 -23.11 9.09 17.11
CA PHE A 293 -24.13 9.08 16.06
C PHE A 293 -24.48 7.68 15.58
N ASN A 294 -23.75 6.66 16.03
CA ASN A 294 -24.01 5.25 15.73
C ASN A 294 -24.04 4.43 17.03
N PRO A 295 -24.89 4.78 18.02
CA PRO A 295 -24.86 4.13 19.33
C PRO A 295 -25.33 2.68 19.19
N PRO A 296 -24.70 1.73 19.92
CA PRO A 296 -25.17 0.35 19.94
C PRO A 296 -26.52 0.27 20.68
N GLY A 297 -27.61 0.07 19.94
CA GLY A 297 -28.96 -0.14 20.48
C GLY A 297 -29.68 -1.27 19.75
N THR A 298 -30.05 -2.31 20.50
CA THR A 298 -30.81 -3.52 20.12
C THR A 298 -30.95 -3.76 18.61
N SER A 299 -30.04 -4.60 18.12
CA SER A 299 -30.11 -5.29 16.84
C SER A 299 -31.56 -5.64 16.47
N THR A 300 -32.14 -4.89 15.53
CA THR A 300 -33.04 -5.50 14.56
C THR A 300 -32.15 -6.33 13.67
N ALA A 301 -31.99 -7.59 14.06
CA ALA A 301 -31.34 -8.60 13.26
C ALA A 301 -31.95 -8.54 11.86
N VAL A 302 -31.12 -8.19 10.87
CA VAL A 302 -31.27 -8.82 9.56
C VAL A 302 -31.13 -10.30 9.88
N LYS A 303 -32.23 -11.05 9.82
CA LYS A 303 -32.16 -12.51 9.83
C LYS A 303 -31.25 -12.89 8.66
N PRO A 304 -30.07 -13.48 8.89
CA PRO A 304 -29.32 -13.99 7.78
C PRO A 304 -30.13 -15.17 7.25
N GLU A 305 -30.53 -15.06 5.99
CA GLU A 305 -31.09 -16.17 5.24
C GLU A 305 -30.10 -17.33 5.35
N VAL A 306 -30.60 -18.53 5.66
CA VAL A 306 -29.75 -19.70 5.84
C VAL A 306 -29.09 -20.01 4.50
N VAL A 307 -27.78 -19.78 4.40
CA VAL A 307 -27.04 -20.05 3.17
C VAL A 307 -26.60 -21.52 3.18
N LYS A 308 -26.91 -22.21 2.09
CA LYS A 308 -26.68 -23.66 1.94
C LYS A 308 -26.20 -23.98 0.53
N ILE A 309 -25.82 -25.24 0.32
CA ILE A 309 -25.37 -25.73 -0.98
C ILE A 309 -26.40 -25.40 -2.09
N GLY A 310 -25.91 -24.84 -3.20
CA GLY A 310 -26.71 -24.34 -4.33
C GLY A 310 -27.03 -22.84 -4.30
N ALA A 311 -26.66 -22.10 -3.25
CA ALA A 311 -26.75 -20.64 -3.23
C ALA A 311 -25.60 -19.99 -4.03
N SER A 312 -25.83 -18.82 -4.64
CA SER A 312 -24.77 -18.08 -5.34
C SER A 312 -24.91 -16.56 -5.25
N GLY A 313 -23.85 -15.83 -5.65
CA GLY A 313 -23.77 -14.37 -5.64
C GLY A 313 -22.80 -13.82 -4.59
N ASP A 314 -22.82 -12.51 -4.41
CA ASP A 314 -21.74 -11.85 -3.68
C ASP A 314 -21.72 -12.17 -2.18
N THR A 315 -22.85 -12.52 -1.57
CA THR A 315 -22.91 -13.02 -0.18
C THR A 315 -22.12 -14.32 -0.01
N VAL A 316 -22.13 -15.19 -1.03
CA VAL A 316 -21.33 -16.42 -1.02
C VAL A 316 -19.85 -16.10 -1.25
N LYS A 317 -19.52 -15.12 -2.11
CA LYS A 317 -18.13 -14.64 -2.24
C LYS A 317 -17.59 -14.11 -0.92
N ALA A 318 -18.43 -13.37 -0.20
CA ALA A 318 -18.06 -12.84 1.10
C ALA A 318 -17.90 -13.97 2.14
N LEU A 319 -18.82 -14.94 2.19
CA LEU A 319 -18.71 -16.15 3.01
C LEU A 319 -17.40 -16.92 2.75
N GLN A 320 -17.08 -17.17 1.47
CA GLN A 320 -15.87 -17.91 1.08
C GLN A 320 -14.60 -17.17 1.52
N ARG A 321 -14.56 -15.83 1.38
CA ARG A 321 -13.45 -15.01 1.93
C ARG A 321 -13.35 -15.14 3.45
N ALA A 322 -14.47 -15.03 4.16
CA ALA A 322 -14.49 -15.13 5.61
C ALA A 322 -14.06 -16.52 6.10
N LEU A 323 -14.48 -17.59 5.43
CA LEU A 323 -14.07 -18.96 5.76
C LEU A 323 -12.58 -19.19 5.48
N ASN A 324 -12.04 -18.66 4.38
CA ASN A 324 -10.61 -18.72 4.08
C ASN A 324 -9.77 -17.97 5.12
N GLU A 325 -10.27 -16.84 5.61
CA GLU A 325 -9.59 -16.01 6.60
C GLU A 325 -9.67 -16.61 8.02
N LYS A 326 -10.81 -17.20 8.39
CA LYS A 326 -11.10 -17.58 9.79
C LYS A 326 -10.85 -19.04 10.15
N LEU A 327 -10.71 -19.93 9.17
CA LEU A 327 -10.32 -21.32 9.43
C LEU A 327 -8.81 -21.48 9.34
N SER A 328 -8.23 -22.21 10.29
CA SER A 328 -6.83 -22.62 10.27
C SER A 328 -6.71 -24.15 10.36
N PRO A 329 -6.04 -24.82 9.38
CA PRO A 329 -5.53 -24.24 8.13
C PRO A 329 -6.67 -23.76 7.21
N SER A 330 -6.43 -22.70 6.43
CA SER A 330 -7.41 -22.19 5.45
C SER A 330 -7.93 -23.31 4.54
N PRO A 331 -9.24 -23.38 4.26
CA PRO A 331 -9.80 -24.32 3.29
C PRO A 331 -9.48 -23.99 1.82
N ASP A 332 -8.86 -22.83 1.53
CA ASP A 332 -8.48 -22.34 0.19
C ASP A 332 -9.64 -22.41 -0.84
N LEU A 333 -10.83 -21.98 -0.41
CA LEU A 333 -12.00 -21.87 -1.28
C LEU A 333 -11.76 -20.83 -2.38
N THR A 334 -12.09 -21.17 -3.62
CA THR A 334 -12.15 -20.17 -4.70
C THR A 334 -13.32 -19.23 -4.43
N VAL A 335 -13.09 -17.92 -4.54
CA VAL A 335 -14.12 -16.89 -4.28
C VAL A 335 -14.89 -16.58 -5.56
N ASP A 336 -15.62 -17.58 -6.05
CA ASP A 336 -16.42 -17.54 -7.26
C ASP A 336 -17.85 -17.07 -7.01
N GLY A 337 -18.32 -17.18 -5.76
CA GLY A 337 -19.67 -16.85 -5.37
C GLY A 337 -20.64 -18.00 -5.56
N ASP A 338 -20.19 -19.23 -5.72
CA ASP A 338 -21.04 -20.43 -5.80
C ASP A 338 -20.85 -21.32 -4.56
N PHE A 339 -21.94 -21.60 -3.84
CA PHE A 339 -21.91 -22.41 -2.63
C PHE A 339 -22.00 -23.90 -3.01
N GLY A 340 -20.85 -24.49 -3.31
CA GLY A 340 -20.70 -25.92 -3.65
C GLY A 340 -20.28 -26.79 -2.46
N GLY A 341 -20.00 -28.07 -2.73
CA GLY A 341 -19.64 -29.06 -1.69
C GLY A 341 -18.37 -28.69 -0.90
N MET A 342 -17.40 -28.02 -1.53
CA MET A 342 -16.20 -27.54 -0.85
C MET A 342 -16.51 -26.42 0.15
N THR A 343 -17.40 -25.50 -0.20
CA THR A 343 -17.86 -24.44 0.70
C THR A 343 -18.67 -25.03 1.86
N GLU A 344 -19.52 -26.03 1.61
CA GLU A 344 -20.25 -26.75 2.67
C GLU A 344 -19.31 -27.47 3.65
N SER A 345 -18.30 -28.17 3.15
CA SER A 345 -17.29 -28.84 3.99
C SER A 345 -16.49 -27.84 4.84
N ALA A 346 -16.20 -26.66 4.30
CA ALA A 346 -15.55 -25.58 5.04
C ALA A 346 -16.48 -25.02 6.13
N VAL A 347 -17.77 -24.84 5.84
CA VAL A 347 -18.75 -24.40 6.86
C VAL A 347 -18.85 -25.41 8.00
N LYS A 348 -18.94 -26.72 7.70
CA LYS A 348 -18.95 -27.79 8.72
C LYS A 348 -17.70 -27.75 9.59
N ARG A 349 -16.52 -27.62 8.97
CA ARG A 349 -15.26 -27.44 9.70
C ARG A 349 -15.25 -26.20 10.59
N PHE A 350 -15.77 -25.08 10.10
CA PHE A 350 -15.84 -23.84 10.87
C PHE A 350 -16.78 -24.00 12.07
N GLN A 351 -17.91 -24.67 11.89
CA GLN A 351 -18.83 -24.99 12.96
C GLN A 351 -18.17 -25.86 14.04
N THR A 352 -17.55 -26.97 13.66
CA THR A 352 -16.86 -27.87 14.60
C THR A 352 -15.72 -27.15 15.33
N ALA A 353 -14.92 -26.34 14.63
CA ALA A 353 -13.84 -25.55 15.23
C ALA A 353 -14.33 -24.48 16.21
N ASN A 354 -15.58 -24.02 16.06
CA ASN A 354 -16.20 -23.02 16.92
C ASN A 354 -17.26 -23.63 17.87
N GLN A 355 -17.25 -24.96 18.06
CA GLN A 355 -18.14 -25.70 18.97
C GLN A 355 -19.64 -25.52 18.64
N LEU A 356 -19.96 -25.32 17.36
CA LEU A 356 -21.31 -25.29 16.83
C LEU A 356 -21.71 -26.67 16.27
N PRO A 357 -23.01 -27.01 16.19
CA PRO A 357 -23.47 -28.23 15.54
C PRO A 357 -23.04 -28.29 14.07
N GLU A 358 -22.46 -29.41 13.63
CA GLU A 358 -21.94 -29.62 12.28
C GLU A 358 -23.07 -29.85 11.27
N THR A 359 -23.79 -28.78 10.93
CA THR A 359 -24.96 -28.85 10.04
C THR A 359 -24.62 -28.58 8.57
N GLY A 360 -23.54 -27.85 8.30
CA GLY A 360 -23.16 -27.40 6.94
C GLY A 360 -24.00 -26.26 6.39
N LEU A 361 -24.95 -25.77 7.19
CA LEU A 361 -25.77 -24.62 6.88
C LEU A 361 -25.16 -23.39 7.56
N VAL A 362 -25.08 -22.25 6.86
CA VAL A 362 -24.67 -21.00 7.49
C VAL A 362 -25.89 -20.32 8.07
N ASP A 363 -26.23 -20.72 9.29
CA ASP A 363 -27.33 -20.18 10.09
C ASP A 363 -26.89 -18.95 10.91
N ALA A 364 -27.81 -18.38 11.67
CA ALA A 364 -27.56 -17.17 12.45
C ALA A 364 -26.38 -17.30 13.42
N ASN A 365 -26.22 -18.45 14.07
CA ASN A 365 -25.12 -18.70 15.01
C ASN A 365 -23.78 -18.82 14.27
N THR A 366 -23.80 -19.44 13.08
CA THR A 366 -22.62 -19.57 12.23
C THR A 366 -22.19 -18.20 11.69
N TRP A 367 -23.14 -17.36 11.27
CA TRP A 367 -22.88 -15.99 10.82
C TRP A 367 -22.35 -15.09 11.93
N GLU A 368 -22.91 -15.20 13.13
CA GLU A 368 -22.45 -14.45 14.29
C GLU A 368 -20.97 -14.75 14.60
N LYS A 369 -20.57 -16.02 14.50
CA LYS A 369 -19.16 -16.42 14.65
C LYS A 369 -18.27 -15.98 13.48
N LEU A 370 -18.80 -15.95 12.26
CA LEU A 370 -18.07 -15.49 11.08
C LEU A 370 -17.84 -13.97 11.07
N GLY A 371 -18.73 -13.18 11.67
CA GLY A 371 -18.60 -11.72 11.70
C GLY A 371 -18.89 -11.04 10.35
N PRO A 372 -18.71 -9.71 10.25
CA PRO A 372 -19.18 -8.92 9.10
C PRO A 372 -18.39 -9.19 7.81
N ILE A 373 -19.08 -9.19 6.66
CA ILE A 373 -18.54 -9.57 5.35
C ILE A 373 -18.79 -8.50 4.27
N GLN A 374 -17.81 -8.25 3.37
CA GLN A 374 -17.85 -7.21 2.32
C GLN A 374 -18.04 -7.76 0.89
N ILE A 375 -18.85 -7.05 0.09
CA ILE A 375 -19.28 -7.38 -1.28
C ILE A 375 -18.94 -6.20 -2.22
N ALA A 376 -18.27 -6.43 -3.36
CA ALA A 376 -18.09 -5.42 -4.42
C ALA A 376 -17.92 -6.06 -5.82
N SER A 377 -18.46 -5.40 -6.87
CA SER A 377 -18.47 -5.82 -8.29
C SER A 377 -18.18 -4.64 -9.25
N SER A 378 -17.65 -4.91 -10.46
CA SER A 378 -17.32 -3.90 -11.49
C SER A 378 -17.43 -4.44 -12.93
N ASP A 379 -17.85 -3.60 -13.90
CA ASP A 379 -17.52 -3.68 -15.34
C ASP A 379 -17.90 -2.40 -16.17
N PRO A 380 -17.40 -2.18 -17.42
CA PRO A 380 -16.81 -0.89 -17.86
C PRO A 380 -17.39 -0.20 -19.15
N GLU A 381 -16.97 1.05 -19.46
CA GLU A 381 -17.45 1.88 -20.61
C GLU A 381 -16.36 2.73 -21.34
N PRO A 382 -16.64 3.32 -22.55
CA PRO A 382 -15.75 3.34 -23.73
C PRO A 382 -15.06 4.68 -24.14
N VAL A 383 -14.18 4.61 -25.17
CA VAL A 383 -12.97 5.46 -25.45
C VAL A 383 -13.16 6.65 -26.42
N ARG A 384 -12.35 7.74 -26.24
CA ARG A 384 -12.25 8.96 -27.10
C ARG A 384 -10.82 9.25 -27.63
N PRO A 385 -10.64 10.09 -28.67
CA PRO A 385 -9.47 10.06 -29.57
C PRO A 385 -8.25 10.90 -29.12
N LEU A 386 -7.06 10.46 -29.54
CA LEU A 386 -5.77 10.67 -28.85
C LEU A 386 -4.78 11.62 -29.59
N PRO A 387 -3.76 12.15 -28.88
CA PRO A 387 -2.80 13.13 -29.39
C PRO A 387 -1.91 12.60 -30.52
N GLU A 388 -1.24 13.50 -31.24
CA GLU A 388 -0.24 13.16 -32.25
C GLU A 388 0.88 12.33 -31.64
N LYS A 389 1.04 11.12 -32.16
CA LYS A 389 1.88 10.09 -31.57
C LYS A 389 3.35 10.44 -31.79
N ARG A 390 4.18 10.19 -30.77
CA ARG A 390 5.63 10.01 -30.99
C ARG A 390 5.82 8.97 -32.11
N ALA A 391 6.96 9.03 -32.80
CA ALA A 391 7.33 7.96 -33.74
C ALA A 391 7.05 6.62 -33.06
N ALA A 392 6.32 5.75 -33.74
CA ALA A 392 5.94 4.48 -33.17
C ALA A 392 7.19 3.82 -32.61
N ASP A 393 7.11 3.36 -31.37
CA ASP A 393 8.12 2.44 -30.85
C ASP A 393 8.29 1.34 -31.91
N THR A 394 9.54 0.97 -32.18
CA THR A 394 9.80 -0.09 -33.14
C THR A 394 9.03 -1.32 -32.70
N LEU A 395 8.28 -1.94 -33.62
CA LEU A 395 7.63 -3.23 -33.33
C LEU A 395 8.66 -4.35 -33.14
N ASP A 396 9.88 -4.09 -33.63
CA ASP A 396 11.04 -4.93 -33.45
C ASP A 396 11.74 -4.57 -32.13
N GLY A 397 12.09 -5.60 -31.35
CA GLY A 397 12.78 -5.46 -30.06
C GLY A 397 11.95 -5.94 -28.87
N ALA A 398 12.60 -5.99 -27.71
CA ALA A 398 12.01 -6.45 -26.46
C ALA A 398 10.82 -5.58 -26.01
N PRO A 399 9.83 -6.16 -25.28
CA PRO A 399 8.68 -5.40 -24.80
C PRO A 399 9.11 -4.31 -23.82
N PHE A 400 8.30 -3.27 -23.74
CA PHE A 400 8.44 -2.27 -22.68
C PHE A 400 8.27 -2.92 -21.30
N VAL A 401 9.16 -2.58 -20.38
CA VAL A 401 9.20 -3.10 -19.02
C VAL A 401 9.43 -1.96 -18.03
N SER A 402 8.90 -2.13 -16.81
CA SER A 402 9.04 -1.17 -15.72
C SER A 402 10.38 -1.26 -14.98
N CYS A 403 11.06 -2.39 -15.09
CA CYS A 403 12.28 -2.68 -14.36
C CYS A 403 13.51 -1.91 -14.83
N LYS A 404 14.44 -1.67 -13.89
CA LYS A 404 15.70 -0.96 -14.15
C LYS A 404 16.64 -1.76 -15.05
N ALA A 405 16.67 -3.08 -14.87
CA ALA A 405 17.49 -3.98 -15.66
C ALA A 405 16.84 -5.35 -15.81
N TRP A 406 17.11 -6.01 -16.93
CA TRP A 406 16.67 -7.39 -17.18
C TRP A 406 17.59 -8.12 -18.15
N VAL A 407 17.55 -9.45 -18.11
CA VAL A 407 18.20 -10.31 -19.11
C VAL A 407 17.33 -11.52 -19.41
N ALA A 408 17.33 -11.95 -20.67
CA ALA A 408 16.77 -13.20 -21.15
C ALA A 408 17.88 -14.15 -21.59
N VAL A 409 17.87 -15.38 -21.08
CA VAL A 409 18.92 -16.37 -21.32
C VAL A 409 18.31 -17.71 -21.68
N ASP A 410 18.87 -18.36 -22.69
CA ASP A 410 18.61 -19.77 -22.97
C ASP A 410 19.41 -20.63 -21.98
N THR A 411 18.75 -21.39 -21.11
CA THR A 411 19.45 -22.07 -20.00
C THR A 411 20.30 -23.25 -20.45
N LYS A 412 20.06 -23.79 -21.65
CA LYS A 412 20.79 -24.95 -22.19
C LYS A 412 22.14 -24.55 -22.75
N THR A 413 22.16 -23.41 -23.47
CA THR A 413 23.37 -22.87 -24.11
C THR A 413 24.08 -21.82 -23.26
N GLY A 414 23.39 -21.21 -22.30
CA GLY A 414 23.86 -20.05 -21.54
C GLY A 414 23.93 -18.76 -22.38
N LYS A 415 23.42 -18.77 -23.61
CA LYS A 415 23.44 -17.61 -24.51
C LYS A 415 22.41 -16.58 -24.05
N ILE A 416 22.86 -15.33 -23.92
CA ILE A 416 21.96 -14.18 -23.75
C ILE A 416 21.16 -14.02 -25.06
N ILE A 417 19.84 -14.09 -24.95
CA ILE A 417 18.91 -13.82 -26.04
C ILE A 417 18.87 -12.31 -26.26
N ASP A 418 18.65 -11.55 -25.18
CA ASP A 418 18.68 -10.09 -25.14
C ASP A 418 18.67 -9.59 -23.67
N GLY A 419 18.86 -8.31 -23.45
CA GLY A 419 18.74 -7.69 -22.14
C GLY A 419 18.91 -6.17 -22.18
N SER A 420 18.41 -5.51 -21.13
CA SER A 420 18.63 -4.08 -20.92
C SER A 420 19.36 -3.88 -19.62
N GLN A 421 20.49 -3.15 -19.67
CA GLN A 421 21.34 -2.84 -18.52
C GLN A 421 21.71 -4.10 -17.70
N HIS A 422 21.82 -5.26 -18.35
CA HIS A 422 21.95 -6.55 -17.66
C HIS A 422 23.26 -6.72 -16.88
N ASP A 423 24.26 -5.90 -17.17
CA ASP A 423 25.58 -5.89 -16.55
C ASP A 423 25.76 -4.79 -15.49
N THR A 424 24.69 -4.06 -15.17
CA THR A 424 24.67 -2.99 -14.17
C THR A 424 24.51 -3.57 -12.77
N PRO A 425 25.43 -3.28 -11.83
CA PRO A 425 25.29 -3.71 -10.44
C PRO A 425 24.12 -3.01 -9.73
N LEU A 426 23.19 -3.81 -9.20
CA LEU A 426 21.99 -3.35 -8.50
C LEU A 426 21.79 -4.13 -7.19
N ASP A 427 20.98 -3.58 -6.29
CA ASP A 427 20.45 -4.34 -5.16
C ASP A 427 19.52 -5.46 -5.69
N PHE A 428 19.65 -6.66 -5.15
CA PHE A 428 18.98 -7.85 -5.68
C PHE A 428 18.11 -8.59 -4.64
N ALA A 429 18.06 -8.09 -3.41
CA ALA A 429 17.18 -8.56 -2.35
C ALA A 429 17.23 -10.09 -2.17
N SER A 430 16.12 -10.75 -1.81
CA SER A 430 16.07 -12.20 -1.55
C SER A 430 16.44 -13.12 -2.70
N THR A 431 16.73 -12.63 -3.92
CA THR A 431 17.32 -13.51 -4.96
C THR A 431 18.70 -14.02 -4.53
N THR A 432 19.33 -13.38 -3.53
CA THR A 432 20.48 -13.88 -2.75
C THR A 432 20.35 -15.33 -2.29
N LYS A 433 19.15 -15.75 -1.87
CA LYS A 433 18.93 -17.09 -1.30
C LYS A 433 19.18 -18.22 -2.30
N MET A 434 19.22 -17.92 -3.61
CA MET A 434 19.68 -18.87 -4.62
C MET A 434 21.12 -19.34 -4.36
N MET A 435 22.01 -18.44 -3.91
CA MET A 435 23.39 -18.80 -3.59
C MET A 435 23.44 -19.66 -2.34
N THR A 436 22.68 -19.29 -1.31
CA THR A 436 22.54 -20.08 -0.08
C THR A 436 22.06 -21.49 -0.40
N ALA A 437 20.98 -21.64 -1.18
CA ALA A 437 20.47 -22.95 -1.59
C ALA A 437 21.47 -23.73 -2.46
N TRP A 438 22.14 -23.05 -3.40
CA TRP A 438 23.13 -23.65 -4.29
C TRP A 438 24.32 -24.25 -3.54
N LEU A 439 24.86 -23.55 -2.55
CA LEU A 439 25.95 -24.06 -1.71
C LEU A 439 25.57 -25.36 -0.99
N ILE A 440 24.35 -25.41 -0.41
CA ILE A 440 23.87 -26.61 0.28
C ILE A 440 23.64 -27.76 -0.71
N ALA A 441 23.04 -27.49 -1.88
CA ALA A 441 22.81 -28.50 -2.90
C ALA A 441 24.13 -29.08 -3.44
N LYS A 442 25.10 -28.21 -3.72
CA LYS A 442 26.45 -28.60 -4.18
C LYS A 442 27.18 -29.47 -3.16
N GLU A 443 26.99 -29.21 -1.86
CA GLU A 443 27.56 -30.05 -0.82
C GLU A 443 26.80 -31.39 -0.68
N ALA A 444 25.47 -31.36 -0.81
CA ALA A 444 24.65 -32.57 -0.80
C ALA A 444 24.90 -33.49 -2.00
N GLU A 445 25.29 -32.96 -3.15
CA GLU A 445 25.72 -33.76 -4.31
C GLU A 445 26.98 -34.59 -4.00
N LYS A 446 27.87 -34.08 -3.15
CA LYS A 446 29.06 -34.83 -2.68
C LYS A 446 28.72 -35.77 -1.54
N ASN A 447 27.87 -35.33 -0.62
CA ASN A 447 27.46 -36.07 0.56
C ASN A 447 25.93 -35.99 0.76
N PRO A 448 25.16 -36.90 0.16
CA PRO A 448 23.70 -36.85 0.25
C PRO A 448 23.14 -36.96 1.66
N ALA A 449 23.91 -37.51 2.61
CA ALA A 449 23.48 -37.67 4.00
C ALA A 449 23.24 -36.33 4.71
N ILE A 450 23.85 -35.23 4.25
CA ILE A 450 23.64 -33.91 4.88
C ILE A 450 22.18 -33.49 4.81
N LEU A 451 21.42 -33.95 3.81
CA LEU A 451 20.02 -33.61 3.63
C LEU A 451 19.12 -34.18 4.73
N ASP A 452 19.60 -35.21 5.44
CA ASP A 452 18.92 -35.84 6.57
C ASP A 452 19.45 -35.40 7.93
N GLU A 453 20.47 -34.54 7.96
CA GLU A 453 20.89 -33.87 9.20
C GLU A 453 19.79 -32.97 9.75
N VAL A 454 19.71 -32.92 11.07
CA VAL A 454 18.80 -32.03 11.80
C VAL A 454 19.51 -30.69 12.01
N MET A 455 18.85 -29.62 11.59
CA MET A 455 19.28 -28.24 11.80
C MET A 455 18.35 -27.58 12.83
N THR A 456 18.93 -27.02 13.88
CA THR A 456 18.21 -26.32 14.95
C THR A 456 18.37 -24.82 14.78
N TYR A 457 17.27 -24.07 14.90
CA TYR A 457 17.29 -22.63 14.72
C TYR A 457 17.74 -21.95 16.02
N SER A 458 18.65 -20.98 15.89
CA SER A 458 19.12 -20.15 17.00
C SER A 458 18.19 -18.96 17.25
N GLU A 459 18.39 -18.25 18.36
CA GLU A 459 17.71 -16.96 18.61
C GLU A 459 18.06 -15.91 17.55
N ARG A 460 19.28 -15.96 16.99
CA ARG A 460 19.70 -15.05 15.92
C ARG A 460 18.93 -15.35 14.62
N ALA A 461 18.79 -16.63 14.27
CA ALA A 461 18.00 -17.04 13.12
C ALA A 461 16.55 -16.58 13.25
N ASP A 462 15.88 -16.94 14.34
CA ASP A 462 14.49 -16.56 14.64
C ASP A 462 14.30 -15.03 14.68
N GLY A 463 15.22 -14.30 15.31
CA GLY A 463 15.19 -12.85 15.41
C GLY A 463 15.53 -12.07 14.13
N THR A 464 15.81 -12.76 13.01
CA THR A 464 16.17 -12.08 11.77
C THR A 464 14.94 -11.46 11.10
N ILE A 465 14.95 -10.12 10.97
CA ILE A 465 13.84 -9.36 10.40
C ILE A 465 13.56 -9.68 8.93
N GLY A 466 12.31 -9.49 8.49
CA GLY A 466 11.88 -9.64 7.09
C GLY A 466 11.01 -10.88 6.89
N SER A 467 11.04 -11.45 5.67
CA SER A 467 10.34 -12.70 5.38
C SER A 467 10.90 -13.85 6.23
N THR A 468 10.03 -14.71 6.74
CA THR A 468 10.38 -15.78 7.68
C THR A 468 9.78 -17.11 7.26
N SER A 469 10.46 -18.21 7.58
CA SER A 469 9.91 -19.57 7.55
C SER A 469 9.14 -19.90 8.83
N ASP A 470 9.05 -18.96 9.77
CA ASP A 470 8.35 -19.11 11.05
C ASP A 470 8.85 -20.35 11.80
N VAL A 471 10.17 -20.58 11.83
CA VAL A 471 10.81 -21.60 12.68
C VAL A 471 11.44 -20.89 13.86
N ARG A 472 11.04 -21.26 15.07
CA ARG A 472 11.41 -20.57 16.31
C ARG A 472 12.75 -21.09 16.84
N SER A 473 13.38 -20.28 17.67
CA SER A 473 14.57 -20.69 18.42
C SER A 473 14.33 -22.00 19.17
N GLY A 474 15.26 -22.95 19.02
CA GLY A 474 15.19 -24.29 19.61
C GLY A 474 14.27 -25.28 18.89
N GLU A 475 13.60 -24.86 17.81
CA GLU A 475 12.95 -25.78 16.87
C GLU A 475 13.94 -26.28 15.84
N SER A 476 13.68 -27.48 15.32
CA SER A 476 14.58 -28.20 14.43
C SER A 476 13.83 -28.97 13.37
N LEU A 477 14.50 -29.17 12.24
CA LEU A 477 13.98 -29.86 11.06
C LEU A 477 15.14 -30.38 10.22
N LYS A 478 14.86 -31.25 9.25
CA LYS A 478 15.92 -31.73 8.37
C LYS A 478 16.39 -30.64 7.41
N VAL A 479 17.66 -30.68 7.04
CA VAL A 479 18.28 -29.80 6.03
C VAL A 479 17.48 -29.78 4.72
N ARG A 480 17.00 -30.95 4.24
CA ARG A 480 16.16 -31.03 3.03
C ARG A 480 14.87 -30.20 3.14
N GLU A 481 14.29 -30.15 4.33
CA GLU A 481 13.03 -29.43 4.57
C GLU A 481 13.33 -27.93 4.73
N ALA A 482 14.41 -27.59 5.41
CA ALA A 482 14.85 -26.20 5.54
C ALA A 482 15.11 -25.51 4.19
N LEU A 483 15.50 -26.26 3.14
CA LEU A 483 15.61 -25.71 1.79
C LEU A 483 14.24 -25.21 1.25
N TYR A 484 13.14 -25.87 1.61
CA TYR A 484 11.79 -25.36 1.28
C TYR A 484 11.47 -24.10 2.10
N GLY A 485 11.79 -24.07 3.40
CA GLY A 485 11.62 -22.88 4.26
C GLY A 485 12.46 -21.69 3.79
N LEU A 486 13.61 -21.94 3.18
CA LEU A 486 14.45 -20.93 2.54
C LEU A 486 13.82 -20.39 1.24
N MET A 487 13.38 -21.28 0.36
CA MET A 487 13.05 -20.93 -1.03
C MET A 487 11.59 -20.48 -1.23
N LEU A 488 10.63 -21.14 -0.57
CA LEU A 488 9.21 -20.90 -0.79
C LEU A 488 8.74 -19.59 -0.14
N PRO A 489 8.73 -19.46 1.21
CA PRO A 489 8.27 -18.26 1.89
C PRO A 489 9.36 -17.18 1.92
N SER A 490 10.55 -17.48 1.36
CA SER A 490 11.72 -16.63 1.36
C SER A 490 12.31 -16.39 2.77
N GLY A 491 12.36 -17.41 3.63
CA GLY A 491 12.78 -17.30 5.03
C GLY A 491 14.20 -16.75 5.24
N ASN A 492 14.31 -15.61 5.91
CA ASN A 492 15.58 -15.02 6.33
C ASN A 492 16.19 -15.79 7.50
N ASP A 493 15.35 -16.20 8.45
CA ASP A 493 15.64 -17.15 9.52
C ASP A 493 16.31 -18.42 8.98
N ALA A 494 15.74 -19.04 7.95
CA ALA A 494 16.33 -20.22 7.31
C ALA A 494 17.72 -19.94 6.70
N SER A 495 17.93 -18.74 6.16
CA SER A 495 19.22 -18.35 5.58
C SER A 495 20.30 -18.21 6.65
N VAL A 496 19.94 -17.64 7.81
CA VAL A 496 20.85 -17.52 8.95
C VAL A 496 21.12 -18.88 9.57
N ALA A 497 20.10 -19.72 9.74
CA ALA A 497 20.27 -21.08 10.24
C ALA A 497 21.19 -21.92 9.34
N PHE A 498 21.05 -21.83 8.01
CA PHE A 498 21.99 -22.47 7.08
C PHE A 498 23.41 -21.94 7.22
N ALA A 499 23.56 -20.63 7.37
CA ALA A 499 24.87 -20.01 7.54
C ALA A 499 25.55 -20.46 8.83
N GLU A 500 24.80 -20.56 9.94
CA GLU A 500 25.31 -21.05 11.22
C GLU A 500 25.65 -22.54 11.17
N HIS A 501 24.81 -23.37 10.55
CA HIS A 501 24.99 -24.83 10.51
C HIS A 501 26.09 -25.30 9.56
N PHE A 502 26.32 -24.58 8.45
CA PHE A 502 27.27 -24.96 7.41
C PHE A 502 28.48 -24.05 7.27
N GLY A 503 28.51 -22.89 7.94
CA GLY A 503 29.58 -21.89 7.79
C GLY A 503 30.98 -22.47 7.96
N GLU A 504 31.21 -23.23 9.03
CA GLU A 504 32.50 -23.87 9.31
C GLU A 504 32.91 -24.91 8.25
N ARG A 505 31.93 -25.64 7.69
CA ARG A 505 32.15 -26.72 6.72
C ARG A 505 32.45 -26.19 5.32
N LEU A 506 31.85 -25.06 4.97
CA LEU A 506 31.92 -24.48 3.62
C LEU A 506 32.94 -23.35 3.49
N LYS A 507 33.54 -22.90 4.60
CA LYS A 507 34.54 -21.82 4.58
C LYS A 507 35.69 -22.14 3.62
N PRO A 508 36.26 -21.13 2.92
CA PRO A 508 37.50 -21.30 2.18
C PRO A 508 38.64 -21.84 3.05
N ALA A 509 39.56 -22.61 2.47
CA ALA A 509 40.64 -23.28 3.22
C ALA A 509 41.62 -22.31 3.90
N ASP A 510 41.71 -21.06 3.41
CA ASP A 510 42.55 -19.99 3.94
C ASP A 510 41.82 -19.08 4.94
N TRP A 511 40.60 -19.45 5.36
CA TRP A 511 39.77 -18.63 6.26
C TRP A 511 40.11 -18.85 7.74
N ASP A 512 40.11 -17.75 8.49
CA ASP A 512 40.38 -17.72 9.94
C ASP A 512 39.26 -18.39 10.74
N GLU A 513 39.60 -19.45 11.49
CA GLU A 513 38.66 -20.26 12.29
C GLU A 513 38.07 -19.50 13.50
N SER A 514 38.64 -18.35 13.89
CA SER A 514 38.17 -17.56 15.03
C SER A 514 36.95 -16.67 14.75
N ARG A 515 36.37 -16.72 13.55
CA ARG A 515 35.28 -15.84 13.10
C ARG A 515 33.88 -16.45 13.27
N ASP A 516 32.87 -15.59 13.24
CA ASP A 516 31.45 -15.97 13.28
C ASP A 516 31.13 -16.94 12.11
N PRO A 517 30.48 -18.10 12.35
CA PRO A 517 30.04 -19.01 11.29
C PRO A 517 29.26 -18.34 10.16
N LEU A 518 28.51 -17.27 10.45
CA LEU A 518 27.82 -16.51 9.42
C LEU A 518 28.79 -15.81 8.46
N ASP A 519 29.88 -15.23 8.98
CA ASP A 519 30.92 -14.60 8.17
C ASP A 519 31.65 -15.65 7.31
N MET A 520 31.89 -16.85 7.87
CA MET A 520 32.45 -17.98 7.14
C MET A 520 31.56 -18.41 5.98
N PHE A 521 30.24 -18.45 6.19
CA PHE A 521 29.29 -18.77 5.13
C PHE A 521 29.24 -17.69 4.05
N VAL A 522 29.23 -16.41 4.43
CA VAL A 522 29.28 -15.30 3.46
C VAL A 522 30.59 -15.32 2.65
N ALA A 523 31.71 -15.74 3.26
CA ALA A 523 32.96 -15.98 2.54
C ALA A 523 32.81 -17.10 1.50
N ALA A 524 32.19 -18.22 1.87
CA ALA A 524 31.89 -19.32 0.96
C ALA A 524 31.00 -18.87 -0.21
N MET A 525 29.98 -18.04 0.05
CA MET A 525 29.12 -17.46 -1.00
C MET A 525 29.92 -16.62 -2.01
N ASN A 526 30.85 -15.78 -1.52
CA ASN A 526 31.69 -14.97 -2.40
C ASN A 526 32.75 -15.79 -3.14
N HIS A 527 33.30 -16.83 -2.51
CA HIS A 527 34.21 -17.77 -3.17
C HIS A 527 33.51 -18.56 -4.29
N GLU A 528 32.27 -18.99 -4.05
CA GLU A 528 31.46 -19.63 -5.08
C GLU A 528 31.08 -18.66 -6.20
N ALA A 529 30.76 -17.41 -5.87
CA ALA A 529 30.54 -16.36 -6.87
C ALA A 529 31.76 -16.22 -7.81
N GLN A 530 32.97 -16.21 -7.28
CA GLN A 530 34.20 -16.18 -8.08
C GLN A 530 34.36 -17.44 -8.92
N THR A 531 34.08 -18.62 -8.36
CA THR A 531 34.14 -19.92 -9.07
C THR A 531 33.16 -19.97 -10.23
N LEU A 532 31.98 -19.35 -10.09
CA LEU A 532 30.98 -19.20 -11.14
C LEU A 532 31.26 -18.03 -12.11
N GLY A 533 32.35 -17.27 -11.89
CA GLY A 533 32.71 -16.13 -12.73
C GLY A 533 31.87 -14.87 -12.50
N MET A 534 31.12 -14.79 -11.40
CA MET A 534 30.26 -13.67 -11.01
C MET A 534 31.09 -12.52 -10.38
N LYS A 535 31.92 -11.87 -11.19
CA LYS A 535 32.91 -10.87 -10.76
C LYS A 535 32.32 -9.56 -10.23
N LYS A 536 31.08 -9.23 -10.59
CA LYS A 536 30.35 -8.03 -10.15
C LYS A 536 29.37 -8.32 -9.02
N THR A 537 29.35 -9.55 -8.51
CA THR A 537 28.49 -9.96 -7.41
C THR A 537 29.28 -9.94 -6.12
N THR A 538 28.69 -9.35 -5.08
CA THR A 538 29.24 -9.39 -3.73
C THR A 538 28.11 -9.66 -2.74
N PHE A 539 28.29 -10.69 -1.92
CA PHE A 539 27.40 -11.04 -0.83
C PHE A 539 27.92 -10.46 0.47
N LYS A 540 27.03 -9.84 1.25
CA LYS A 540 27.29 -9.30 2.59
C LYS A 540 26.46 -9.95 3.69
N ASN A 541 25.53 -10.81 3.31
CA ASN A 541 24.65 -11.58 4.19
C ASN A 541 24.01 -12.73 3.40
N PRO A 542 23.48 -13.78 4.05
CA PRO A 542 22.92 -14.94 3.35
C PRO A 542 21.47 -14.77 2.89
N HIS A 543 20.78 -13.72 3.32
CA HIS A 543 19.33 -13.55 3.11
C HIS A 543 18.95 -12.47 2.09
N GLY A 544 19.79 -11.47 1.86
CA GLY A 544 19.55 -10.37 0.91
C GLY A 544 18.91 -9.10 1.52
N LEU A 545 19.11 -8.83 2.82
CA LEU A 545 18.75 -7.49 3.34
C LEU A 545 19.73 -6.46 2.79
N THR A 546 19.24 -5.23 2.61
CA THR A 546 19.99 -4.14 1.99
C THR A 546 21.31 -3.87 2.69
N HIS A 547 22.38 -3.85 1.91
CA HIS A 547 23.69 -3.37 2.34
C HIS A 547 24.37 -2.70 1.13
N PRO A 548 25.07 -1.56 1.28
CA PRO A 548 25.63 -0.79 0.15
C PRO A 548 26.49 -1.61 -0.82
N ASP A 549 27.27 -2.56 -0.30
CA ASP A 549 28.12 -3.45 -1.12
C ASP A 549 27.48 -4.79 -1.49
N HIS A 550 26.20 -5.01 -1.16
CA HIS A 550 25.48 -6.24 -1.51
C HIS A 550 24.84 -6.09 -2.90
N LYS A 551 25.65 -6.24 -3.94
CA LYS A 551 25.25 -5.97 -5.33
C LYS A 551 25.43 -7.21 -6.21
N SER A 552 24.63 -7.28 -7.27
CA SER A 552 24.77 -8.25 -8.35
C SER A 552 24.23 -7.67 -9.65
N THR A 553 24.34 -8.41 -10.75
CA THR A 553 23.85 -8.03 -12.08
C THR A 553 22.84 -9.06 -12.58
N CYS A 554 21.97 -8.68 -13.53
CA CYS A 554 21.04 -9.64 -14.13
C CYS A 554 21.77 -10.82 -14.78
N ALA A 555 22.86 -10.55 -15.50
CA ALA A 555 23.66 -11.58 -16.17
C ALA A 555 24.28 -12.59 -15.18
N GLU A 556 24.84 -12.12 -14.08
CA GLU A 556 25.45 -13.01 -13.08
C GLU A 556 24.42 -13.79 -12.26
N LEU A 557 23.29 -13.17 -11.93
CA LEU A 557 22.16 -13.90 -11.34
C LEU A 557 21.61 -14.97 -12.30
N ALA A 558 21.66 -14.74 -13.61
CA ALA A 558 21.26 -15.73 -14.59
C ALA A 558 22.21 -16.95 -14.60
N THR A 559 23.51 -16.73 -14.44
CA THR A 559 24.50 -17.81 -14.26
C THR A 559 24.19 -18.65 -13.02
N LEU A 560 23.96 -18.00 -11.88
CA LEU A 560 23.62 -18.70 -10.63
C LEU A 560 22.30 -19.45 -10.74
N ALA A 561 21.26 -18.81 -11.26
CA ALA A 561 19.95 -19.42 -11.43
C ALA A 561 19.99 -20.64 -12.37
N SER A 562 20.84 -20.61 -13.40
CA SER A 562 21.03 -21.78 -14.29
C SER A 562 21.59 -22.99 -13.53
N LYS A 563 22.47 -22.78 -12.55
CA LYS A 563 22.95 -23.86 -11.65
C LYS A 563 21.83 -24.38 -10.76
N VAL A 564 21.04 -23.48 -10.18
CA VAL A 564 19.87 -23.85 -9.35
C VAL A 564 18.85 -24.66 -10.15
N ILE A 565 18.54 -24.27 -11.38
CA ILE A 565 17.59 -24.96 -12.27
C ILE A 565 18.09 -26.34 -12.69
N ALA A 566 19.40 -26.51 -12.86
CA ALA A 566 20.02 -27.76 -13.29
C ALA A 566 20.23 -28.77 -12.14
N SER A 567 20.10 -28.36 -10.88
CA SER A 567 20.29 -29.24 -9.73
C SER A 567 19.08 -30.18 -9.54
N ASP A 568 19.34 -31.48 -9.45
CA ASP A 568 18.33 -32.49 -9.15
C ASP A 568 17.68 -32.28 -7.77
N ILE A 569 18.41 -31.66 -6.83
CA ILE A 569 17.89 -31.34 -5.50
C ILE A 569 17.00 -30.10 -5.53
N LEU A 570 17.42 -29.04 -6.22
CA LEU A 570 16.74 -27.74 -6.14
C LEU A 570 15.60 -27.58 -7.15
N SER A 571 15.64 -28.27 -8.29
CA SER A 571 14.62 -28.14 -9.35
C SER A 571 13.20 -28.43 -8.85
N GLY A 572 13.03 -29.48 -8.03
CA GLY A 572 11.76 -29.79 -7.37
C GLY A 572 11.36 -28.74 -6.34
N ILE A 573 12.31 -28.12 -5.65
CA ILE A 573 12.06 -27.11 -4.61
C ILE A 573 11.60 -25.79 -5.24
N ILE A 574 12.28 -25.31 -6.29
CA ILE A 574 11.95 -24.03 -6.93
C ILE A 574 10.61 -24.05 -7.66
N SER A 575 10.15 -25.24 -8.08
CA SER A 575 8.86 -25.48 -8.73
C SER A 575 7.76 -25.87 -7.74
N CYS A 576 8.11 -26.14 -6.48
CA CYS A 576 7.17 -26.47 -5.43
C CYS A 576 6.34 -25.24 -5.06
N ARG A 577 5.02 -25.35 -5.16
CA ARG A 577 4.08 -24.29 -4.75
C ARG A 577 3.93 -24.24 -3.24
N GLU A 578 3.85 -25.39 -2.58
CA GLU A 578 3.63 -25.47 -1.14
C GLU A 578 4.31 -26.69 -0.53
N TYR A 579 4.83 -26.53 0.68
CA TYR A 579 5.48 -27.61 1.42
C TYR A 579 5.07 -27.58 2.89
N ARG A 580 4.58 -28.71 3.41
CA ARG A 580 4.27 -28.89 4.82
C ARG A 580 5.44 -29.57 5.52
N CYS A 581 5.89 -29.02 6.63
CA CYS A 581 7.00 -29.55 7.42
C CYS A 581 6.56 -29.70 8.88
N THR A 582 7.04 -30.75 9.55
CA THR A 582 6.87 -30.94 10.99
C THR A 582 8.15 -30.50 11.70
N LEU A 583 8.05 -29.42 12.46
CA LEU A 583 9.12 -28.92 13.31
C LEU A 583 9.13 -29.67 14.63
N SER A 584 10.32 -29.98 15.13
CA SER A 584 10.52 -30.61 16.44
C SER A 584 11.29 -29.69 17.36
N SER A 585 10.77 -29.44 18.56
CA SER A 585 11.48 -28.65 19.57
C SER A 585 12.39 -29.52 20.44
N THR A 586 13.48 -28.93 20.91
CA THR A 586 14.38 -29.55 21.92
C THR A 586 13.67 -29.92 23.23
N VAL A 587 12.52 -29.29 23.54
CA VAL A 587 11.70 -29.62 24.74
C VAL A 587 10.56 -30.59 24.45
N GLY A 588 10.54 -31.21 23.26
CA GLY A 588 9.71 -32.39 22.96
C GLY A 588 8.32 -32.13 22.38
N TYR A 589 7.97 -30.88 22.04
CA TYR A 589 6.76 -30.62 21.25
C TYR A 589 7.06 -30.64 19.75
N GLN A 590 6.04 -30.96 18.96
CA GLN A 590 6.06 -30.85 17.51
C GLN A 590 4.96 -29.92 17.02
N ARG A 591 5.23 -29.18 15.95
CA ARG A 591 4.20 -28.41 15.24
C ARG A 591 4.42 -28.46 13.75
N GLU A 592 3.33 -28.32 13.00
CA GLU A 592 3.41 -28.21 11.55
C GLU A 592 3.52 -26.75 11.11
N VAL A 593 4.31 -26.52 10.07
CA VAL A 593 4.32 -25.27 9.30
C VAL A 593 3.99 -25.58 7.84
N LEU A 594 3.28 -24.65 7.19
CA LEU A 594 3.01 -24.70 5.76
C LEU A 594 3.71 -23.51 5.11
N TRP A 595 4.66 -23.81 4.24
CA TRP A 595 5.34 -22.80 3.46
C TRP A 595 4.75 -22.73 2.07
N ARG A 596 4.53 -21.52 1.58
CA ARG A 596 4.00 -21.25 0.25
C ARG A 596 5.00 -20.45 -0.56
N ASN A 597 5.11 -20.80 -1.83
CA ASN A 597 6.02 -20.13 -2.73
C ASN A 597 5.55 -18.71 -3.01
N THR A 598 6.44 -17.74 -2.83
CA THR A 598 6.17 -16.33 -3.13
C THR A 598 6.08 -16.04 -4.62
N ASN A 599 6.55 -16.93 -5.50
CA ASN A 599 6.53 -16.73 -6.95
C ASN A 599 5.17 -17.09 -7.56
N GLN A 600 4.37 -16.07 -7.86
CA GLN A 600 3.03 -16.20 -8.42
C GLN A 600 2.99 -16.77 -9.85
N LEU A 601 4.14 -16.86 -10.55
CA LEU A 601 4.15 -17.47 -11.89
C LEU A 601 3.95 -18.98 -11.86
N LEU A 602 4.18 -19.64 -10.72
CA LEU A 602 3.96 -21.08 -10.56
C LEU A 602 2.49 -21.50 -10.68
N ASP A 603 1.56 -20.55 -10.65
CA ASP A 603 0.14 -20.81 -10.90
C ASP A 603 -0.18 -20.90 -12.41
N ILE A 604 0.82 -20.67 -13.27
CA ILE A 604 0.68 -20.66 -14.72
C ILE A 604 1.50 -21.82 -15.30
N ASP A 605 0.84 -22.64 -16.12
CA ASP A 605 1.49 -23.76 -16.79
C ASP A 605 2.69 -23.31 -17.64
N GLY A 606 3.73 -24.15 -17.63
CA GLY A 606 5.02 -23.87 -18.27
C GLY A 606 5.95 -22.92 -17.50
N TYR A 607 5.65 -22.50 -16.26
CA TYR A 607 6.61 -21.80 -15.40
C TYR A 607 7.18 -22.72 -14.32
N LEU A 608 8.49 -22.64 -14.10
CA LEU A 608 9.23 -23.49 -13.16
C LEU A 608 9.65 -22.78 -11.86
N GLY A 609 9.23 -21.53 -11.67
CA GLY A 609 9.51 -20.77 -10.46
C GLY A 609 10.88 -20.09 -10.48
N VAL A 610 11.73 -20.39 -9.49
CA VAL A 610 13.04 -19.79 -9.13
C VAL A 610 12.99 -18.89 -7.89
N LYS A 611 12.99 -17.55 -7.98
CA LYS A 611 13.09 -16.72 -6.77
C LYS A 611 12.63 -15.27 -6.92
N THR A 612 11.81 -14.82 -5.99
CA THR A 612 11.42 -13.41 -5.79
C THR A 612 12.39 -12.68 -4.86
N GLY A 613 12.48 -11.35 -4.96
CA GLY A 613 13.16 -10.50 -3.98
C GLY A 613 12.57 -9.11 -3.89
N THR A 614 12.46 -8.54 -2.69
CA THR A 614 12.01 -7.15 -2.50
C THR A 614 12.70 -6.52 -1.31
N THR A 615 13.24 -5.33 -1.51
CA THR A 615 13.59 -4.37 -0.45
C THR A 615 13.33 -2.97 -0.98
N ASP A 616 13.29 -1.96 -0.13
CA ASP A 616 13.10 -0.58 -0.56
C ASP A 616 14.18 -0.11 -1.55
N ALA A 617 15.42 -0.56 -1.35
CA ALA A 617 16.55 -0.23 -2.24
C ALA A 617 16.50 -1.01 -3.57
N ALA A 618 16.20 -2.31 -3.51
CA ALA A 618 16.15 -3.16 -4.69
C ALA A 618 14.92 -2.92 -5.57
N GLY A 619 13.83 -2.43 -5.00
CA GLY A 619 12.51 -2.51 -5.63
C GLY A 619 12.06 -3.97 -5.76
N ALA A 620 11.19 -4.24 -6.74
CA ALA A 620 10.65 -5.57 -6.96
C ALA A 620 11.50 -6.37 -7.96
N CYS A 621 12.19 -7.40 -7.47
CA CYS A 621 13.05 -8.30 -8.25
C CYS A 621 12.39 -9.67 -8.46
N LEU A 622 12.70 -10.31 -9.59
CA LEU A 622 12.25 -11.66 -9.90
C LEU A 622 13.26 -12.36 -10.82
N VAL A 623 13.67 -13.56 -10.42
CA VAL A 623 14.30 -14.54 -11.29
C VAL A 623 13.25 -15.60 -11.59
N SER A 624 13.03 -15.88 -12.87
CA SER A 624 11.95 -16.75 -13.31
C SER A 624 12.34 -17.61 -14.51
N CYS A 625 12.01 -18.89 -14.46
CA CYS A 625 12.23 -19.82 -15.57
C CYS A 625 10.89 -20.28 -16.17
N SER A 626 10.82 -20.39 -17.49
CA SER A 626 9.72 -21.04 -18.20
C SER A 626 10.23 -22.16 -19.09
N GLU A 627 9.40 -23.17 -19.29
CA GLU A 627 9.68 -24.35 -20.10
C GLU A 627 8.60 -24.55 -21.16
N ARG A 628 9.03 -24.88 -22.39
CA ARG A 628 8.17 -25.28 -23.50
C ARG A 628 8.87 -26.34 -24.33
N GLU A 629 8.19 -27.45 -24.60
CA GLU A 629 8.71 -28.55 -25.43
C GLU A 629 10.09 -29.06 -24.97
N GLY A 630 10.33 -29.08 -23.65
CA GLY A 630 11.60 -29.49 -23.05
C GLY A 630 12.74 -28.46 -23.10
N GLU A 631 12.49 -27.29 -23.67
CA GLU A 631 13.44 -26.19 -23.74
C GLU A 631 13.10 -25.13 -22.68
N ARG A 632 14.10 -24.38 -22.20
CA ARG A 632 13.95 -23.47 -21.05
C ARG A 632 14.51 -22.09 -21.32
N ILE A 633 13.74 -21.07 -20.96
CA ILE A 633 14.16 -19.66 -20.97
C ILE A 633 14.15 -19.14 -19.53
N LEU A 634 15.23 -18.48 -19.16
CA LEU A 634 15.38 -17.78 -17.90
C LEU A 634 15.28 -16.27 -18.13
N ILE A 635 14.46 -15.61 -17.32
CA ILE A 635 14.37 -14.15 -17.24
C ILE A 635 14.77 -13.69 -15.83
N VAL A 636 15.67 -12.73 -15.76
CA VAL A 636 15.97 -11.97 -14.53
C VAL A 636 15.47 -10.55 -14.71
N VAL A 637 14.74 -10.06 -13.71
CA VAL A 637 14.20 -8.70 -13.60
C VAL A 637 14.69 -8.09 -12.28
N LEU A 638 15.35 -6.94 -12.33
CA LEU A 638 15.80 -6.19 -11.16
C LEU A 638 15.17 -4.79 -11.11
N GLY A 639 14.56 -4.46 -9.97
CA GLY A 639 14.01 -3.13 -9.71
C GLY A 639 12.79 -2.76 -10.55
N ALA A 640 11.81 -3.65 -10.69
CA ALA A 640 10.49 -3.29 -11.21
C ALA A 640 9.80 -2.27 -10.31
N SER A 641 8.89 -1.47 -10.87
CA SER A 641 8.23 -0.34 -10.19
C SER A 641 7.29 -0.76 -9.06
N GLY A 642 6.99 -2.06 -8.93
CA GLY A 642 6.19 -2.61 -7.85
C GLY A 642 6.03 -4.12 -7.96
N SER A 643 5.42 -4.73 -6.94
CA SER A 643 5.29 -6.20 -6.86
C SER A 643 4.52 -6.82 -8.02
N ALA A 644 3.41 -6.22 -8.46
CA ALA A 644 2.66 -6.70 -9.61
C ALA A 644 3.44 -6.48 -10.93
N ALA A 645 4.18 -5.37 -11.03
CA ALA A 645 4.93 -5.00 -12.22
C ALA A 645 6.04 -6.01 -12.55
N ARG A 646 6.72 -6.58 -11.54
CA ARG A 646 7.76 -7.62 -11.76
C ARG A 646 7.23 -8.83 -12.54
N TYR A 647 5.99 -9.22 -12.27
CA TYR A 647 5.34 -10.37 -12.91
C TYR A 647 4.86 -10.01 -14.32
N ALA A 648 4.36 -8.80 -14.51
CA ALA A 648 4.01 -8.29 -15.83
C ALA A 648 5.25 -8.22 -16.74
N ASP A 649 6.33 -7.61 -16.26
CA ASP A 649 7.61 -7.50 -16.96
C ASP A 649 8.15 -8.88 -17.33
N SER A 650 8.27 -9.79 -16.35
CA SER A 650 8.74 -11.15 -16.58
C SER A 650 7.88 -11.90 -17.60
N ARG A 651 6.55 -11.87 -17.49
CA ARG A 651 5.66 -12.56 -18.45
C ARG A 651 5.74 -11.97 -19.85
N ASN A 652 5.95 -10.67 -19.99
CA ASN A 652 6.12 -10.02 -21.30
C ASN A 652 7.46 -10.45 -21.92
N LEU A 653 8.54 -10.40 -21.15
CA LEU A 653 9.88 -10.82 -21.58
C LEU A 653 9.94 -12.30 -21.95
N HIS A 654 9.35 -13.19 -21.15
CA HIS A 654 9.25 -14.63 -21.49
C HIS A 654 8.53 -14.85 -22.83
N ARG A 655 7.36 -14.22 -23.00
CA ARG A 655 6.59 -14.35 -24.25
C ARG A 655 7.36 -13.83 -25.47
N TRP A 656 8.11 -12.75 -25.29
CA TRP A 656 8.95 -12.19 -26.34
C TRP A 656 10.16 -13.07 -26.64
N ALA A 657 10.90 -13.51 -25.62
CA ALA A 657 12.08 -14.34 -25.78
C ALA A 657 11.75 -15.67 -26.46
N TRP A 658 10.62 -16.30 -26.11
CA TRP A 658 10.13 -17.51 -26.78
C TRP A 658 9.82 -17.33 -28.27
N LYS A 659 9.49 -16.11 -28.71
CA LYS A 659 9.21 -15.81 -30.12
C LYS A 659 10.46 -15.46 -30.92
N ASN A 660 11.52 -15.01 -30.26
CA ASN A 660 12.73 -14.44 -30.89
C ASN A 660 13.99 -15.30 -30.63
N ARG A 661 13.80 -16.53 -30.15
CA ARG A 661 14.86 -17.50 -29.88
C ARG A 661 15.44 -18.09 -31.16
#